data_AF-A0A139AZ20-F1
#
_entry.id   AF-A0A139AZ20-F1
#
_cell.length_a   1.000
_cell.length_b   1.000
_cell.length_c   1.000
_cell.angle_alpha   90.00
_cell.angle_beta   90.00
_cell.angle_gamma   90.00
#
_symmetry.space_group_name_H-M   'P 1'
#
loop_
_entity.id
_entity.type
_entity.pdbx_description
1 polymer ?
#
loop_
_entity_poly.entity_id
_entity_poly.type
_entity_poly.pdbx_seq_one_letter_code
_entity_poly.pdbx_strand_id
1 'polypeptide(L)'
;MFKTALALAKLSLEKRKKNHIALNFIFTGNPGSGKTTVARLFASILHDSGMRKASTCVELTAQGAKDEGIDEFRKALKQAENGVLFLDEAPDLDPSGDFKGKPIVNELLTTSENKRDSISIILAGYEDEMHSKLFSFNEGLKSRFQQVQFEDYDEKELCAIFHKMVSDRGWECPEEAGIITAKRLAKQRSSKGFGNARAVRQVVERACQRAMSKGISDENLVLTLEDVIGENPLYNPKVAQVRQKFDSKIGWDSIKKSVQDLVELCGKNYQLELDGKPPYPVFLNRMFLGNPGTGKTTCAELYGELLKHLNFLSIGDVVKKVASDFIGDVVGASTKKTATILSSAKGKCLIIDEAYNLDNSLYGKQVLDVLVEKVQNSETDDLCVLLLGYEQPMLEMLRKQNPGLARRFPREHAFCFEDYGDRALLSILNGSASQSNVTIPSEVSERFLQALAMQRSMANFGNAGAVNTMLQTAIAKAVARDDLEYDESGKMVLAVADLGLPDADNEDPLAPLENLYRMEEVKKSLQNLRNAVLVAQREGTRIPEVGHFVFRGSPGTGKTTVARVMANILCKFGLIATDRLVETSGLDMTGQYVGQTKTKVTEMMNAARGSVLFIDEAYELGIGPFGQEAMTTLLAGMTDPTYKGTIFVVAGYPRDMDQMLDRNAGLKSRFTHFLDFPDWDGDDCIRFLRNVLEQESFVVKDLRVWQAAKSGFDELIAYRGWGNGRDVAKVWKEIKGFRSNRIVDLPPEEEPTIHLADVIGAIKQIVTDRKPPVGPSGRAFDPPANKNLPMQTQEQRKEDHKVEVKVEEVEEKQDVEQREEKQHDGRDPGVSDHDWAELEIAKKEHAERLERLKKERLDAELQEELKRQQKMQERLRQLMNCPAGFQWFQTGGGWRCGGGSHYVSNDVLEKHFMRDV
;
A
#
# COMPACT_ATOMS: atom_id res chain seq x y z
N MET A 1 -11.89 -58.24 -9.29
CA MET A 1 -10.63 -58.47 -8.54
C MET A 1 -10.65 -59.75 -7.72
N PHE A 2 -11.47 -59.87 -6.66
CA PHE A 2 -11.51 -61.07 -5.80
C PHE A 2 -11.80 -62.37 -6.55
N LYS A 3 -12.71 -62.36 -7.53
CA LYS A 3 -12.98 -63.55 -8.38
C LYS A 3 -11.74 -64.02 -9.16
N THR A 4 -10.93 -63.09 -9.65
CA THR A 4 -9.69 -63.36 -10.40
C THR A 4 -8.59 -63.86 -9.47
N ALA A 5 -8.46 -63.25 -8.29
CA ALA A 5 -7.54 -63.70 -7.23
C ALA A 5 -7.88 -65.12 -6.73
N LEU A 6 -9.15 -65.41 -6.47
CA LEU A 6 -9.63 -66.74 -6.08
C LEU A 6 -9.42 -67.79 -7.17
N ALA A 7 -9.54 -67.41 -8.45
CA ALA A 7 -9.23 -68.31 -9.57
C ALA A 7 -7.73 -68.63 -9.62
N LEU A 8 -6.87 -67.66 -9.35
CA LEU A 8 -5.41 -67.83 -9.24
C LEU A 8 -5.01 -68.68 -8.03
N ALA A 9 -5.68 -68.52 -6.89
CA ALA A 9 -5.50 -69.36 -5.72
C ALA A 9 -5.86 -70.85 -5.95
N LYS A 10 -6.55 -71.19 -7.04
CA LYS A 10 -6.81 -72.58 -7.42
C LYS A 10 -5.73 -73.18 -8.34
N LEU A 11 -4.80 -72.37 -8.86
CA LEU A 11 -3.72 -72.82 -9.73
C LEU A 11 -2.54 -73.38 -8.92
N SER A 12 -1.80 -74.33 -9.49
CA SER A 12 -0.55 -74.83 -8.90
C SER A 12 0.52 -73.73 -8.84
N LEU A 13 1.51 -73.85 -7.94
CA LEU A 13 2.61 -72.87 -7.79
C LEU A 13 3.28 -72.51 -9.12
N GLU A 14 3.53 -73.49 -9.99
CA GLU A 14 4.10 -73.25 -11.32
C GLU A 14 3.17 -72.50 -12.27
N LYS A 15 1.86 -72.81 -12.24
CA LYS A 15 0.85 -72.11 -13.07
C LYS A 15 0.55 -70.71 -12.55
N ARG A 16 0.64 -70.47 -11.24
CA ARG A 16 0.57 -69.13 -10.63
C ARG A 16 1.76 -68.27 -11.06
N LYS A 17 2.98 -68.82 -11.01
CA LYS A 17 4.19 -68.13 -11.49
C LYS A 17 4.09 -67.71 -12.96
N LYS A 18 3.45 -68.53 -13.80
CA LYS A 18 3.22 -68.22 -15.22
C LYS A 18 2.05 -67.25 -15.48
N ASN A 19 1.14 -67.05 -14.52
CA ASN A 19 -0.03 -66.19 -14.64
C ASN A 19 -0.08 -65.17 -13.47
N HIS A 20 1.02 -64.45 -13.25
CA HIS A 20 1.15 -63.56 -12.10
C HIS A 20 0.23 -62.34 -12.22
N ILE A 21 -0.45 -61.99 -11.12
CA ILE A 21 -1.17 -60.72 -10.99
C ILE A 21 -0.46 -59.90 -9.91
N ALA A 22 0.04 -58.72 -10.29
CA ALA A 22 0.52 -57.74 -9.33
C ALA A 22 -0.69 -57.17 -8.57
N LEU A 23 -0.72 -57.39 -7.25
CA LEU A 23 -1.76 -56.86 -6.35
C LEU A 23 -1.23 -55.60 -5.66
N ASN A 24 -0.87 -54.61 -6.47
CA ASN A 24 -0.41 -53.31 -6.01
C ASN A 24 -1.48 -52.26 -6.35
N PHE A 25 -1.74 -51.36 -5.42
CA PHE A 25 -2.85 -50.41 -5.51
C PHE A 25 -2.43 -48.98 -5.22
N ILE A 26 -3.16 -48.05 -5.82
CA ILE A 26 -3.09 -46.64 -5.51
C ILE A 26 -4.46 -46.20 -5.00
N PHE A 27 -4.51 -45.81 -3.74
CA PHE A 27 -5.73 -45.33 -3.10
C PHE A 27 -5.76 -43.80 -3.17
N THR A 28 -6.60 -43.25 -4.03
CA THR A 28 -6.82 -41.81 -4.13
C THR A 28 -8.08 -41.39 -3.38
N GLY A 29 -8.06 -40.20 -2.77
CA GLY A 29 -9.24 -39.61 -2.14
C GLY A 29 -8.87 -38.71 -0.97
N ASN A 30 -9.82 -37.91 -0.48
CA ASN A 30 -9.58 -36.97 0.61
C ASN A 30 -9.27 -37.67 1.97
N PRO A 31 -8.72 -36.96 2.97
CA PRO A 31 -8.45 -37.51 4.28
C PRO A 31 -9.70 -38.10 4.92
N GLY A 32 -9.55 -39.20 5.66
CA GLY A 32 -10.66 -39.81 6.38
C GLY A 32 -11.70 -40.53 5.53
N SER A 33 -11.48 -40.70 4.21
CA SER A 33 -12.35 -41.50 3.32
C SER A 33 -12.28 -43.02 3.54
N GLY A 34 -11.49 -43.48 4.52
CA GLY A 34 -11.39 -44.88 4.90
C GLY A 34 -10.25 -45.68 4.25
N LYS A 35 -9.33 -45.04 3.51
CA LYS A 35 -8.19 -45.70 2.83
C LYS A 35 -7.41 -46.67 3.72
N THR A 36 -6.95 -46.20 4.89
CA THR A 36 -6.17 -47.02 5.85
C THR A 36 -6.99 -48.18 6.41
N THR A 37 -8.27 -47.94 6.74
CA THR A 37 -9.17 -48.98 7.23
C THR A 37 -9.40 -50.05 6.18
N VAL A 38 -9.61 -49.66 4.91
CA VAL A 38 -9.74 -50.59 3.80
C VAL A 38 -8.44 -51.33 3.53
N ALA A 39 -7.27 -50.69 3.66
CA ALA A 39 -5.97 -51.36 3.51
C ALA A 39 -5.79 -52.50 4.54
N ARG A 40 -6.15 -52.27 5.81
CA ARG A 40 -6.11 -53.32 6.86
C ARG A 40 -7.05 -54.47 6.54
N LEU A 41 -8.31 -54.18 6.20
CA LEU A 41 -9.28 -55.19 5.81
C LEU A 41 -8.81 -55.95 4.57
N PHE A 42 -8.22 -55.25 3.60
CA PHE A 42 -7.68 -55.83 2.39
C PHE A 42 -6.54 -56.82 2.68
N ALA A 43 -5.66 -56.51 3.63
CA ALA A 43 -4.62 -57.44 4.09
C ALA A 43 -5.22 -58.73 4.67
N SER A 44 -6.28 -58.63 5.48
CA SER A 44 -7.02 -59.80 5.98
C SER A 44 -7.62 -60.62 4.85
N ILE A 45 -8.28 -59.99 3.87
CA ILE A 45 -8.91 -60.74 2.77
C ILE A 45 -7.86 -61.40 1.86
N LEU A 46 -6.71 -60.76 1.62
CA LEU A 46 -5.61 -61.36 0.86
C LEU A 46 -5.02 -62.58 1.57
N HIS A 47 -4.98 -62.57 2.90
CA HIS A 47 -4.56 -63.71 3.70
C HIS A 47 -5.57 -64.86 3.62
N ASP A 48 -6.85 -64.57 3.88
CA ASP A 48 -7.93 -65.57 3.90
C ASP A 48 -8.13 -66.22 2.52
N SER A 49 -7.87 -65.48 1.45
CA SER A 49 -7.90 -66.00 0.06
C SER A 49 -6.66 -66.80 -0.34
N GLY A 50 -5.65 -66.89 0.51
CA GLY A 50 -4.40 -67.61 0.25
C GLY A 50 -3.48 -66.93 -0.78
N MET A 51 -3.71 -65.65 -1.07
CA MET A 51 -2.86 -64.83 -1.96
C MET A 51 -1.66 -64.25 -1.21
N ARG A 52 -1.78 -64.08 0.11
CA ARG A 52 -0.73 -63.66 1.04
C ARG A 52 -0.67 -64.63 2.21
N LYS A 53 0.53 -64.86 2.77
CA LYS A 53 0.70 -65.82 3.87
C LYS A 53 0.42 -65.21 5.24
N ALA A 54 0.37 -63.89 5.33
CA ALA A 54 0.07 -63.15 6.55
C ALA A 54 -1.00 -62.07 6.28
N SER A 55 -1.82 -61.79 7.29
CA SER A 55 -2.76 -60.67 7.32
C SER A 55 -2.12 -59.35 7.78
N THR A 56 -0.79 -59.33 7.94
CA THR A 56 -0.03 -58.16 8.39
C THR A 56 -0.15 -57.02 7.38
N CYS A 57 -0.55 -55.85 7.89
CA CYS A 57 -0.51 -54.58 7.17
C CYS A 57 0.49 -53.67 7.88
N VAL A 58 1.64 -53.43 7.26
CA VAL A 58 2.64 -52.48 7.78
C VAL A 58 2.31 -51.10 7.23
N GLU A 59 2.08 -50.15 8.14
CA GLU A 59 1.76 -48.76 7.80
C GLU A 59 2.98 -47.88 7.95
N LEU A 60 3.27 -47.08 6.93
CA LEU A 60 4.40 -46.15 6.92
C LEU A 60 3.95 -44.86 6.24
N THR A 61 4.32 -43.70 6.78
CA THR A 61 4.12 -42.41 6.09
C THR A 61 5.32 -42.07 5.23
N ALA A 62 5.13 -41.39 4.10
CA ALA A 62 6.23 -40.90 3.27
C ALA A 62 7.24 -40.05 4.06
N GLN A 63 6.77 -39.18 4.95
CA GLN A 63 7.65 -38.34 5.79
C GLN A 63 8.49 -39.18 6.76
N GLY A 64 7.87 -40.10 7.50
CA GLY A 64 8.61 -41.04 8.37
C GLY A 64 9.66 -41.87 7.61
N ALA A 65 9.36 -42.29 6.37
CA ALA A 65 10.33 -42.98 5.51
C ALA A 65 11.53 -42.08 5.12
N LYS A 66 11.33 -40.76 5.00
CA LYS A 66 12.39 -39.79 4.65
C LYS A 66 13.23 -39.37 5.86
N ASP A 67 12.62 -39.21 7.03
CA ASP A 67 13.29 -38.71 8.23
C ASP A 67 14.29 -39.76 8.78
N GLU A 68 13.92 -41.03 8.73
CA GLU A 68 14.74 -42.15 9.22
C GLU A 68 15.61 -42.80 8.12
N GLY A 69 15.42 -42.40 6.86
CA GLY A 69 16.20 -42.84 5.70
C GLY A 69 15.77 -44.18 5.08
N ILE A 70 16.46 -44.58 4.00
CA ILE A 70 16.10 -45.76 3.19
C ILE A 70 16.13 -47.08 3.96
N ASP A 71 16.91 -47.16 5.04
CA ASP A 71 17.07 -48.39 5.82
C ASP A 71 15.80 -48.73 6.61
N GLU A 72 15.09 -47.73 7.15
CA GLU A 72 13.78 -47.97 7.80
C GLU A 72 12.73 -48.40 6.76
N PHE A 73 12.75 -47.80 5.55
CA PHE A 73 11.88 -48.24 4.46
C PHE A 73 12.14 -49.72 4.09
N ARG A 74 13.40 -50.15 4.01
CA ARG A 74 13.77 -51.56 3.76
C ARG A 74 13.33 -52.48 4.91
N LYS A 75 13.39 -52.02 6.15
CA LYS A 75 12.90 -52.76 7.31
C LYS A 75 11.37 -52.91 7.28
N ALA A 76 10.64 -51.85 6.93
CA ALA A 76 9.20 -51.91 6.70
C ALA A 76 8.83 -52.90 5.58
N LEU A 77 9.59 -52.91 4.47
CA LEU A 77 9.43 -53.90 3.40
C LEU A 77 9.69 -55.34 3.87
N LYS A 78 10.66 -55.55 4.75
CA LYS A 78 10.91 -56.88 5.36
C LYS A 78 9.77 -57.29 6.30
N GLN A 79 9.25 -56.37 7.11
CA GLN A 79 8.12 -56.63 8.01
C GLN A 79 6.83 -56.92 7.23
N ALA A 80 6.64 -56.28 6.09
CA ALA A 80 5.49 -56.48 5.19
C ALA A 80 5.63 -57.73 4.31
N GLU A 81 6.72 -58.50 4.43
CA GLU A 81 6.95 -59.68 3.61
C GLU A 81 5.88 -60.75 3.89
N ASN A 82 5.26 -61.25 2.82
CA ASN A 82 4.08 -62.11 2.82
C ASN A 82 2.76 -61.44 3.21
N GLY A 83 2.73 -60.11 3.35
CA GLY A 83 1.55 -59.31 3.71
C GLY A 83 1.36 -58.09 2.80
N VAL A 84 0.98 -56.96 3.40
CA VAL A 84 0.71 -55.68 2.73
C VAL A 84 1.58 -54.58 3.33
N LEU A 85 2.22 -53.77 2.46
CA LEU A 85 2.79 -52.49 2.82
C LEU A 85 1.81 -51.38 2.40
N PHE A 86 1.41 -50.54 3.35
CA PHE A 86 0.62 -49.35 3.11
C PHE A 86 1.49 -48.11 3.33
N LEU A 87 1.73 -47.35 2.26
CA LEU A 87 2.44 -46.09 2.30
C LEU A 87 1.45 -44.92 2.23
N ASP A 88 1.25 -44.22 3.34
CA ASP A 88 0.38 -43.06 3.42
C ASP A 88 1.11 -41.78 2.98
N GLU A 89 0.35 -40.82 2.46
CA GLU A 89 0.86 -39.55 1.91
C GLU A 89 2.03 -39.76 0.93
N ALA A 90 1.96 -40.80 0.11
CA ALA A 90 2.99 -41.18 -0.85
C ALA A 90 3.52 -40.03 -1.75
N PRO A 91 2.70 -39.05 -2.20
CA PRO A 91 3.19 -37.91 -2.97
C PRO A 91 4.30 -37.10 -2.28
N ASP A 92 4.38 -37.11 -0.95
CA ASP A 92 5.40 -36.36 -0.20
C ASP A 92 6.80 -36.97 -0.28
N LEU A 93 6.95 -38.14 -0.91
CA LEU A 93 8.26 -38.60 -1.35
C LEU A 93 8.88 -37.65 -2.39
N ASP A 94 8.07 -36.98 -3.22
CA ASP A 94 8.49 -35.96 -4.21
C ASP A 94 9.90 -36.17 -4.80
N PRO A 95 10.13 -37.23 -5.59
CA PRO A 95 11.45 -37.61 -6.09
C PRO A 95 12.11 -36.57 -7.02
N SER A 96 11.33 -35.60 -7.52
CA SER A 96 11.79 -34.49 -8.35
C SER A 96 12.19 -33.26 -7.52
N GLY A 97 11.50 -33.01 -6.40
CA GLY A 97 11.73 -31.86 -5.51
C GLY A 97 12.60 -32.16 -4.29
N ASP A 98 12.70 -33.42 -3.85
CA ASP A 98 13.40 -33.84 -2.63
C ASP A 98 14.37 -35.00 -2.92
N PHE A 99 15.67 -34.77 -2.69
CA PHE A 99 16.73 -35.76 -2.92
C PHE A 99 16.56 -37.03 -2.06
N LYS A 100 15.93 -36.93 -0.88
CA LYS A 100 15.74 -38.09 0.02
C LYS A 100 14.69 -39.07 -0.47
N GLY A 101 13.71 -38.63 -1.26
CA GLY A 101 12.61 -39.50 -1.70
C GLY A 101 12.94 -40.35 -2.92
N LYS A 102 13.85 -39.89 -3.79
CA LYS A 102 14.25 -40.62 -5.01
C LYS A 102 14.77 -42.04 -4.75
N PRO A 103 15.65 -42.30 -3.76
CA PRO A 103 16.07 -43.65 -3.40
C PRO A 103 14.92 -44.56 -2.94
N ILE A 104 13.96 -44.01 -2.19
CA ILE A 104 12.80 -44.75 -1.66
C ILE A 104 11.87 -45.15 -2.81
N VAL A 105 11.56 -44.24 -3.73
CA VAL A 105 10.73 -44.52 -4.91
C VAL A 105 11.36 -45.59 -5.80
N ASN A 106 12.68 -45.55 -6.00
CA ASN A 106 13.40 -46.55 -6.77
C ASN A 106 13.33 -47.94 -6.11
N GLU A 107 13.59 -48.04 -4.80
CA GLU A 107 13.48 -49.31 -4.06
C GLU A 107 12.04 -49.85 -4.05
N LEU A 108 11.04 -48.97 -3.96
CA LEU A 108 9.62 -49.31 -4.06
C LEU A 108 9.30 -49.93 -5.43
N LEU A 109 9.79 -49.33 -6.51
CA LEU A 109 9.63 -49.86 -7.86
C LEU A 109 10.30 -51.21 -8.02
N THR A 110 11.58 -51.33 -7.63
CA THR A 110 12.31 -52.61 -7.67
C THR A 110 11.60 -53.71 -6.88
N THR A 111 11.07 -53.38 -5.70
CA THR A 111 10.35 -54.34 -4.87
C THR A 111 9.00 -54.72 -5.47
N SER A 112 8.28 -53.76 -6.06
CA SER A 112 7.01 -54.00 -6.76
C SER A 112 7.17 -54.95 -7.97
N GLU A 113 8.38 -55.07 -8.51
CA GLU A 113 8.71 -55.99 -9.61
C GLU A 113 9.19 -57.35 -9.12
N ASN A 114 10.15 -57.35 -8.21
CA ASN A 114 10.87 -58.56 -7.82
C ASN A 114 10.13 -59.38 -6.74
N LYS A 115 9.23 -58.77 -5.98
CA LYS A 115 8.52 -59.41 -4.86
C LYS A 115 7.00 -59.53 -5.06
N ARG A 116 6.51 -59.53 -6.30
CA ARG A 116 5.06 -59.58 -6.64
C ARG A 116 4.27 -60.70 -5.95
N ASP A 117 4.91 -61.86 -5.73
CA ASP A 117 4.29 -63.03 -5.12
C ASP A 117 4.25 -62.98 -3.59
N SER A 118 5.11 -62.17 -2.97
CA SER A 118 5.25 -62.11 -1.51
C SER A 118 4.77 -60.79 -0.90
N ILE A 119 4.71 -59.68 -1.63
CA ILE A 119 4.28 -58.40 -1.04
C ILE A 119 3.24 -57.70 -1.92
N SER A 120 2.23 -57.13 -1.29
CA SER A 120 1.29 -56.20 -1.91
C SER A 120 1.59 -54.79 -1.43
N ILE A 121 1.71 -53.84 -2.34
CA ILE A 121 2.04 -52.45 -2.01
C ILE A 121 0.83 -51.56 -2.32
N ILE A 122 0.42 -50.77 -1.34
CA ILE A 122 -0.64 -49.77 -1.46
C ILE A 122 -0.03 -48.39 -1.24
N LEU A 123 -0.17 -47.49 -2.21
CA LEU A 123 0.21 -46.08 -2.07
C LEU A 123 -1.06 -45.26 -1.87
N ALA A 124 -1.10 -44.37 -0.87
CA ALA A 124 -2.24 -43.51 -0.64
C ALA A 124 -1.87 -42.03 -0.77
N GLY A 125 -2.79 -41.21 -1.31
CA GLY A 125 -2.58 -39.78 -1.47
C GLY A 125 -3.73 -39.08 -2.20
N TYR A 126 -3.59 -37.78 -2.43
CA TYR A 126 -4.51 -37.01 -3.28
C TYR A 126 -4.26 -37.31 -4.75
N GLU A 127 -5.33 -37.33 -5.54
CA GLU A 127 -5.25 -37.67 -6.97
C GLU A 127 -4.31 -36.73 -7.74
N ASP A 128 -4.51 -35.42 -7.65
CA ASP A 128 -3.67 -34.42 -8.32
C ASP A 128 -2.18 -34.54 -7.93
N GLU A 129 -1.91 -34.85 -6.66
CA GLU A 129 -0.55 -34.93 -6.13
C GLU A 129 0.15 -36.23 -6.54
N MET A 130 -0.57 -37.35 -6.57
CA MET A 130 -0.05 -38.60 -7.13
C MET A 130 0.36 -38.42 -8.59
N HIS A 131 -0.46 -37.73 -9.37
CA HIS A 131 -0.16 -37.42 -10.78
C HIS A 131 1.04 -36.50 -10.93
N SER A 132 1.06 -35.37 -10.21
CA SER A 132 2.07 -34.33 -10.38
C SER A 132 3.43 -34.67 -9.78
N LYS A 133 3.48 -35.38 -8.65
CA LYS A 133 4.74 -35.65 -7.92
C LYS A 133 5.33 -37.05 -8.19
N LEU A 134 4.49 -38.07 -8.38
CA LEU A 134 4.97 -39.46 -8.53
C LEU A 134 4.89 -39.97 -9.98
N PHE A 135 3.74 -39.82 -10.64
CA PHE A 135 3.58 -40.35 -12.01
C PHE A 135 4.38 -39.57 -13.06
N SER A 136 4.55 -38.26 -12.86
CA SER A 136 5.42 -37.43 -13.69
C SER A 136 6.89 -37.89 -13.67
N PHE A 137 7.34 -38.45 -12.54
CA PHE A 137 8.70 -38.95 -12.38
C PHE A 137 8.91 -40.30 -13.06
N ASN A 138 7.92 -41.20 -13.01
CA ASN A 138 8.00 -42.50 -13.67
C ASN A 138 6.62 -43.03 -14.09
N GLU A 139 6.32 -42.98 -15.39
CA GLU A 139 5.08 -43.53 -15.95
C GLU A 139 4.91 -45.04 -15.68
N GLY A 140 5.99 -45.75 -15.37
CA GLY A 140 5.98 -47.16 -15.00
C GLY A 140 5.19 -47.47 -13.72
N LEU A 141 4.92 -46.48 -12.86
CA LEU A 141 4.01 -46.65 -11.72
C LEU A 141 2.58 -46.90 -12.18
N LYS A 142 2.13 -46.20 -13.23
CA LYS A 142 0.75 -46.28 -13.73
C LYS A 142 0.41 -47.65 -14.31
N SER A 143 1.39 -48.36 -14.87
CA SER A 143 1.21 -49.71 -15.40
C SER A 143 1.34 -50.82 -14.34
N ARG A 144 1.96 -50.54 -13.18
CA ARG A 144 2.24 -51.53 -12.12
C ARG A 144 1.24 -51.49 -10.96
N PHE A 145 0.46 -50.41 -10.84
CA PHE A 145 -0.48 -50.20 -9.74
C PHE A 145 -1.90 -49.96 -10.27
N GLN A 146 -2.88 -50.57 -9.62
CA GLN A 146 -4.29 -50.36 -9.92
C GLN A 146 -4.85 -49.22 -9.07
N GLN A 147 -5.44 -48.22 -9.71
CA GLN A 147 -6.02 -47.08 -9.00
C GLN A 147 -7.42 -47.42 -8.47
N VAL A 148 -7.68 -47.04 -7.22
CA VAL A 148 -8.96 -47.12 -6.54
C VAL A 148 -9.26 -45.73 -5.98
N GLN A 149 -10.35 -45.12 -6.45
CA GLN A 149 -10.81 -43.83 -5.96
C GLN A 149 -11.80 -44.03 -4.82
N PHE A 150 -11.56 -43.33 -3.72
CA PHE A 150 -12.43 -43.29 -2.55
C PHE A 150 -13.25 -42.01 -2.61
N GLU A 151 -14.55 -42.16 -2.77
CA GLU A 151 -15.50 -41.05 -2.72
C GLU A 151 -15.65 -40.52 -1.30
N ASP A 152 -16.02 -39.24 -1.19
CA ASP A 152 -16.33 -38.63 0.09
C ASP A 152 -17.69 -39.11 0.61
N TYR A 153 -17.80 -39.34 1.91
CA TYR A 153 -19.03 -39.81 2.54
C TYR A 153 -20.15 -38.79 2.40
N ASP A 154 -21.36 -39.27 2.13
CA ASP A 154 -22.56 -38.44 2.11
C ASP A 154 -23.09 -38.12 3.53
N GLU A 155 -24.11 -37.26 3.62
CA GLU A 155 -24.70 -36.86 4.90
C GLU A 155 -25.23 -38.06 5.70
N LYS A 156 -25.84 -39.06 5.04
CA LYS A 156 -26.38 -40.25 5.72
C LYS A 156 -25.26 -41.14 6.24
N GLU A 157 -24.20 -41.32 5.44
CA GLU A 157 -23.02 -42.07 5.81
C GLU A 157 -22.27 -41.41 6.97
N LEU A 158 -22.07 -40.09 6.94
CA LEU A 158 -21.44 -39.33 8.03
C LEU A 158 -22.25 -39.44 9.32
N CYS A 159 -23.58 -39.38 9.24
CA CYS A 159 -24.48 -39.58 10.39
C CYS A 159 -24.32 -40.99 10.98
N ALA A 160 -24.33 -42.02 10.12
CA ALA A 160 -24.12 -43.40 10.55
C ALA A 160 -22.75 -43.61 11.19
N ILE A 161 -21.70 -43.00 10.62
CA ILE A 161 -20.34 -43.03 11.17
C ILE A 161 -20.29 -42.35 12.55
N PHE A 162 -20.98 -41.22 12.73
CA PHE A 162 -21.06 -40.52 14.01
C PHE A 162 -21.67 -41.41 15.09
N HIS A 163 -22.87 -41.96 14.86
CA HIS A 163 -23.54 -42.83 15.83
C HIS A 163 -22.72 -44.09 16.13
N LYS A 164 -22.09 -44.68 15.12
CA LYS A 164 -21.19 -45.82 15.32
C LYS A 164 -20.00 -45.45 16.20
N MET A 165 -19.33 -44.32 15.96
CA MET A 165 -18.18 -43.89 16.76
C MET A 165 -18.56 -43.54 18.21
N VAL A 166 -19.75 -43.00 18.44
CA VAL A 166 -20.29 -42.72 19.77
C VAL A 166 -20.59 -44.03 20.50
N SER A 167 -21.28 -44.97 19.86
CA SER A 167 -21.62 -46.28 20.41
C SER A 167 -20.40 -47.18 20.67
N ASP A 168 -19.42 -47.22 19.75
CA ASP A 168 -18.16 -47.96 19.91
C ASP A 168 -17.35 -47.48 21.13
N ARG A 169 -17.60 -46.25 21.60
CA ARG A 169 -16.99 -45.66 22.81
C ARG A 169 -17.84 -45.84 24.08
N GLY A 170 -18.99 -46.50 23.98
CA GLY A 170 -19.92 -46.71 25.09
C GLY A 170 -20.77 -45.49 25.46
N TRP A 171 -20.85 -44.49 24.58
CA TRP A 171 -21.69 -43.30 24.78
C TRP A 171 -23.05 -43.46 24.10
N GLU A 172 -24.06 -42.78 24.62
CA GLU A 172 -25.34 -42.54 23.96
C GLU A 172 -25.47 -41.07 23.56
N CYS A 173 -26.28 -40.77 22.55
CA CYS A 173 -26.55 -39.38 22.13
C CYS A 173 -27.93 -39.27 21.47
N PRO A 174 -28.57 -38.09 21.50
CA PRO A 174 -29.79 -37.82 20.73
C PRO A 174 -29.57 -38.00 19.23
N GLU A 175 -30.60 -38.48 18.51
CA GLU A 175 -30.55 -38.69 17.07
C GLU A 175 -30.27 -37.38 16.32
N GLU A 176 -30.80 -36.25 16.82
CA GLU A 176 -30.57 -34.95 16.22
C GLU A 176 -29.09 -34.56 16.20
N ALA A 177 -28.29 -35.02 17.17
CA ALA A 177 -26.87 -34.69 17.25
C ALA A 177 -26.07 -35.25 16.06
N GLY A 178 -26.41 -36.45 15.61
CA GLY A 178 -25.81 -37.06 14.42
C GLY A 178 -26.22 -36.34 13.15
N ILE A 179 -27.50 -35.98 13.02
CA ILE A 179 -28.04 -35.25 11.87
C ILE A 179 -27.37 -33.87 11.74
N ILE A 180 -27.30 -33.11 12.83
CA ILE A 180 -26.69 -31.76 12.83
C ILE A 180 -25.20 -31.86 12.49
N THR A 181 -24.48 -32.81 13.08
CA THR A 181 -23.05 -33.04 12.79
C THR A 181 -22.83 -33.39 11.32
N ALA A 182 -23.62 -34.30 10.79
CA ALA A 182 -23.54 -34.73 9.40
C ALA A 182 -23.83 -33.57 8.43
N LYS A 183 -24.89 -32.79 8.67
CA LYS A 183 -25.21 -31.58 7.89
C LYS A 183 -24.07 -30.57 7.92
N ARG A 184 -23.48 -30.33 9.09
CA ARG A 184 -22.36 -29.39 9.25
C ARG A 184 -21.13 -29.83 8.44
N LEU A 185 -20.78 -31.11 8.51
CA LEU A 185 -19.62 -31.66 7.80
C LEU A 185 -19.87 -31.79 6.30
N ALA A 186 -21.07 -32.21 5.87
CA ALA A 186 -21.39 -32.43 4.46
C ALA A 186 -21.31 -31.16 3.60
N LYS A 187 -21.44 -29.96 4.20
CA LYS A 187 -21.21 -28.67 3.51
C LYS A 187 -19.82 -28.58 2.86
N GLN A 188 -18.82 -29.28 3.39
CA GLN A 188 -17.44 -29.26 2.90
C GLN A 188 -17.13 -30.36 1.88
N ARG A 189 -18.09 -31.20 1.49
CA ARG A 189 -17.84 -32.39 0.65
C ARG A 189 -17.19 -32.07 -0.70
N SER A 190 -17.39 -30.86 -1.23
CA SER A 190 -16.78 -30.42 -2.50
C SER A 190 -15.42 -29.72 -2.33
N SER A 191 -14.91 -29.60 -1.09
CA SER A 191 -13.65 -28.92 -0.79
C SER A 191 -12.47 -29.91 -0.80
N LYS A 192 -11.34 -29.48 -1.37
CA LYS A 192 -10.10 -30.25 -1.35
C LYS A 192 -9.61 -30.40 0.10
N GLY A 193 -9.38 -31.63 0.54
CA GLY A 193 -8.97 -31.91 1.92
C GLY A 193 -10.12 -32.11 2.91
N PHE A 194 -11.35 -32.32 2.44
CA PHE A 194 -12.49 -32.66 3.30
C PHE A 194 -12.17 -33.85 4.22
N GLY A 195 -12.40 -33.69 5.53
CA GLY A 195 -11.91 -34.63 6.54
C GLY A 195 -12.71 -35.93 6.69
N ASN A 196 -13.90 -36.05 6.07
CA ASN A 196 -14.72 -37.27 6.12
C ASN A 196 -14.87 -37.84 7.55
N ALA A 197 -14.69 -39.15 7.75
CA ALA A 197 -14.78 -39.81 9.06
C ALA A 197 -13.75 -39.29 10.08
N ARG A 198 -12.63 -38.71 9.62
CA ARG A 198 -11.65 -38.07 10.53
C ARG A 198 -12.24 -36.82 11.16
N ALA A 199 -13.01 -36.03 10.40
CA ALA A 199 -13.72 -34.86 10.92
C ALA A 199 -14.82 -35.28 11.92
N VAL A 200 -15.57 -36.34 11.61
CA VAL A 200 -16.56 -36.93 12.53
C VAL A 200 -15.90 -37.34 13.85
N ARG A 201 -14.77 -38.06 13.79
CA ARG A 201 -14.00 -38.47 14.98
C ARG A 201 -13.61 -37.29 15.85
N GLN A 202 -13.13 -36.20 15.24
CA GLN A 202 -12.73 -34.99 15.98
C GLN A 202 -13.93 -34.30 16.66
N VAL A 203 -15.13 -34.36 16.08
CA VAL A 203 -16.35 -33.86 16.72
C VAL A 203 -16.70 -34.73 17.92
N VAL A 204 -16.71 -36.07 17.75
CA VAL A 204 -17.01 -37.02 18.84
C VAL A 204 -16.01 -36.88 19.99
N GLU A 205 -14.71 -36.78 19.69
CA GLU A 205 -13.67 -36.60 20.71
C GLU A 205 -13.86 -35.33 21.52
N ARG A 206 -14.17 -34.20 20.86
CA ARG A 206 -14.45 -32.94 21.54
C ARG A 206 -15.73 -33.00 22.37
N ALA A 207 -16.77 -33.65 21.85
CA ALA A 207 -18.03 -33.83 22.57
C ALA A 207 -17.83 -34.65 23.84
N CYS A 208 -17.13 -35.79 23.75
CA CYS A 208 -16.78 -36.60 24.93
C CYS A 208 -15.94 -35.82 25.95
N GLN A 209 -14.93 -35.06 25.51
CA GLN A 209 -14.11 -34.25 26.42
C GLN A 209 -14.94 -33.18 27.16
N ARG A 210 -15.84 -32.49 26.46
CA ARG A 210 -16.76 -31.51 27.06
C ARG A 210 -17.67 -32.18 28.07
N ALA A 211 -18.29 -33.29 27.68
CA ALA A 211 -19.18 -34.05 28.54
C ALA A 211 -18.44 -34.49 29.82
N MET A 212 -17.24 -35.08 29.70
CA MET A 212 -16.41 -35.46 30.85
C MET A 212 -16.06 -34.28 31.76
N SER A 213 -15.79 -33.10 31.21
CA SER A 213 -15.48 -31.90 32.00
C SER A 213 -16.65 -31.38 32.83
N LYS A 214 -17.90 -31.74 32.49
CA LYS A 214 -19.12 -31.39 33.24
C LYS A 214 -19.39 -32.29 34.45
N GLY A 215 -18.58 -33.34 34.66
CA GLY A 215 -18.69 -34.24 35.82
C GLY A 215 -19.68 -35.38 35.60
N ILE A 216 -19.35 -36.30 34.69
CA ILE A 216 -20.18 -37.46 34.34
C ILE A 216 -19.84 -38.68 35.21
N SER A 217 -20.86 -39.47 35.55
CA SER A 217 -20.73 -40.77 36.23
C SER A 217 -20.61 -41.92 35.23
N ASP A 218 -19.85 -42.96 35.60
CA ASP A 218 -19.63 -44.18 34.80
C ASP A 218 -20.95 -44.90 34.40
N GLU A 219 -22.02 -44.69 35.17
CA GLU A 219 -23.34 -45.28 34.95
C GLU A 219 -24.19 -44.53 33.90
N ASN A 220 -23.76 -43.37 33.38
CA ASN A 220 -24.59 -42.56 32.47
C ASN A 220 -23.76 -41.72 31.46
N LEU A 221 -23.11 -42.39 30.50
CA LEU A 221 -22.33 -41.77 29.43
C LEU A 221 -23.23 -41.26 28.30
N VAL A 222 -23.95 -40.15 28.53
CA VAL A 222 -24.84 -39.53 27.52
C VAL A 222 -24.26 -38.20 27.06
N LEU A 223 -24.09 -38.03 25.74
CA LEU A 223 -23.76 -36.76 25.12
C LEU A 223 -25.02 -35.93 24.91
N THR A 224 -25.03 -34.69 25.39
CA THR A 224 -26.10 -33.72 25.09
C THR A 224 -25.86 -33.04 23.73
N LEU A 225 -26.89 -32.41 23.17
CA LEU A 225 -26.75 -31.59 21.95
C LEU A 225 -25.72 -30.47 22.13
N GLU A 226 -25.63 -29.88 23.32
CA GLU A 226 -24.65 -28.84 23.63
C GLU A 226 -23.21 -29.39 23.61
N ASP A 227 -22.98 -30.63 24.05
CA ASP A 227 -21.65 -31.23 24.02
C ASP A 227 -21.14 -31.37 22.58
N VAL A 228 -22.05 -31.69 21.65
CA VAL A 228 -21.76 -31.88 20.22
C VAL A 228 -21.64 -30.55 19.47
N ILE A 229 -22.60 -29.64 19.62
CA ILE A 229 -22.67 -28.36 18.89
C ILE A 229 -21.67 -27.34 19.46
N GLY A 230 -21.51 -27.33 20.79
CA GLY A 230 -20.73 -26.35 21.54
C GLY A 230 -21.61 -25.52 22.50
N GLU A 231 -20.94 -24.75 23.35
CA GLU A 231 -21.57 -23.77 24.24
C GLU A 231 -22.27 -22.67 23.43
N ASN A 232 -23.40 -22.17 23.94
CA ASN A 232 -24.11 -21.06 23.32
C ASN A 232 -23.21 -19.80 23.29
N PRO A 233 -22.93 -19.20 22.11
CA PRO A 233 -22.08 -18.01 21.99
C PRO A 233 -22.48 -16.81 22.86
N LEU A 234 -23.79 -16.64 23.12
CA LEU A 234 -24.31 -15.52 23.91
C LEU A 234 -24.04 -15.66 25.41
N TYR A 235 -23.98 -16.89 25.91
CA TYR A 235 -23.81 -17.19 27.33
C TYR A 235 -22.40 -17.72 27.65
N ASN A 236 -21.52 -17.79 26.65
CA ASN A 236 -20.16 -18.26 26.84
C ASN A 236 -19.35 -17.25 27.67
N PRO A 237 -18.85 -17.63 28.86
CA PRO A 237 -18.12 -16.71 29.74
C PRO A 237 -16.81 -16.21 29.11
N LYS A 238 -16.17 -17.01 28.26
CA LYS A 238 -14.93 -16.62 27.56
C LYS A 238 -15.23 -15.56 26.50
N VAL A 239 -16.33 -15.71 25.75
CA VAL A 239 -16.80 -14.68 24.80
C VAL A 239 -17.13 -13.39 25.55
N ALA A 240 -17.81 -13.47 26.70
CA ALA A 240 -18.12 -12.32 27.53
C ALA A 240 -16.86 -11.59 28.04
N GLN A 241 -15.83 -12.32 28.46
CA GLN A 241 -14.54 -11.75 28.86
C GLN A 241 -13.85 -10.99 27.71
N VAL A 242 -13.82 -11.57 26.50
CA VAL A 242 -13.24 -10.88 25.34
C VAL A 242 -14.05 -9.64 24.96
N ARG A 243 -15.38 -9.70 25.00
CA ARG A 243 -16.24 -8.52 24.79
C ARG A 243 -15.95 -7.42 25.80
N GLN A 244 -15.76 -7.76 27.08
CA GLN A 244 -15.37 -6.79 28.09
C GLN A 244 -14.00 -6.15 27.79
N LYS A 245 -13.03 -6.92 27.25
CA LYS A 245 -11.76 -6.36 26.77
C LYS A 245 -11.99 -5.35 25.65
N PHE A 246 -12.88 -5.63 24.69
CA PHE A 246 -13.27 -4.64 23.67
C PHE A 246 -13.91 -3.39 24.28
N ASP A 247 -14.86 -3.55 25.19
CA ASP A 247 -15.57 -2.45 25.85
C ASP A 247 -14.63 -1.54 26.66
N SER A 248 -13.57 -2.12 27.24
CA SER A 248 -12.53 -1.39 27.98
C SER A 248 -11.64 -0.51 27.11
N LYS A 249 -11.60 -0.74 25.79
CA LYS A 249 -10.77 0.07 24.88
C LYS A 249 -11.43 1.43 24.65
N ILE A 250 -10.62 2.48 24.70
CA ILE A 250 -11.06 3.86 24.48
C ILE A 250 -11.41 4.02 22.99
N GLY A 251 -12.56 4.65 22.71
CA GLY A 251 -13.09 4.78 21.35
C GLY A 251 -13.66 3.45 20.82
N TRP A 252 -13.43 3.16 19.55
CA TRP A 252 -13.86 1.93 18.86
C TRP A 252 -15.39 1.70 18.85
N ASP A 253 -16.20 2.76 18.91
CA ASP A 253 -17.65 2.63 19.06
C ASP A 253 -18.31 1.81 17.94
N SER A 254 -17.89 2.05 16.70
CA SER A 254 -18.33 1.28 15.52
C SER A 254 -17.88 -0.19 15.57
N ILE A 255 -16.66 -0.44 16.05
CA ILE A 255 -16.06 -1.77 16.17
C ILE A 255 -16.74 -2.57 17.27
N LYS A 256 -16.96 -1.97 18.44
CA LYS A 256 -17.68 -2.57 19.58
C LYS A 256 -19.07 -3.01 19.14
N LYS A 257 -19.79 -2.15 18.40
CA LYS A 257 -21.08 -2.50 17.80
C LYS A 257 -20.96 -3.65 16.80
N SER A 258 -19.99 -3.62 15.90
CA SER A 258 -19.82 -4.72 14.93
C SER A 258 -19.46 -6.06 15.59
N VAL A 259 -18.69 -6.04 16.69
CA VAL A 259 -18.38 -7.24 17.49
C VAL A 259 -19.64 -7.74 18.19
N GLN A 260 -20.45 -6.84 18.74
CA GLN A 260 -21.75 -7.19 19.33
C GLN A 260 -22.67 -7.85 18.31
N ASP A 261 -22.84 -7.24 17.14
CA ASP A 261 -23.67 -7.75 16.06
C ASP A 261 -23.22 -9.15 15.59
N LEU A 262 -21.89 -9.38 15.54
CA LEU A 262 -21.31 -10.68 15.21
C LEU A 262 -21.68 -11.75 16.25
N VAL A 263 -21.51 -11.45 17.54
CA VAL A 263 -21.83 -12.40 18.62
C VAL A 263 -23.33 -12.70 18.67
N GLU A 264 -24.18 -11.70 18.43
CA GLU A 264 -25.62 -11.88 18.31
C GLU A 264 -26.02 -12.74 17.11
N LEU A 265 -25.37 -12.54 15.95
CA LEU A 265 -25.56 -13.38 14.77
C LEU A 265 -25.17 -14.83 15.06
N CYS A 266 -24.03 -15.06 15.72
CA CYS A 266 -23.60 -16.39 16.13
C CYS A 266 -24.59 -17.04 17.10
N GLY A 267 -25.16 -16.28 18.03
CA GLY A 267 -26.24 -16.74 18.91
C GLY A 267 -27.50 -17.16 18.14
N LYS A 268 -27.91 -16.39 17.13
CA LYS A 268 -29.03 -16.74 16.25
C LYS A 268 -28.73 -18.00 15.44
N ASN A 269 -27.52 -18.12 14.89
CA ASN A 269 -27.09 -19.29 14.14
C ASN A 269 -27.06 -20.55 15.01
N TYR A 270 -26.60 -20.43 16.26
CA TYR A 270 -26.64 -21.53 17.22
C TYR A 270 -28.08 -22.05 17.42
N GLN A 271 -29.06 -21.16 17.57
CA GLN A 271 -30.46 -21.57 17.68
C GLN A 271 -31.00 -22.19 16.37
N LEU A 272 -30.63 -21.65 15.21
CA LEU A 272 -31.03 -22.22 13.92
C LEU A 272 -30.47 -23.63 13.73
N GLU A 273 -29.23 -23.87 14.14
CA GLU A 273 -28.62 -25.20 14.09
C GLU A 273 -29.33 -26.19 15.02
N LEU A 274 -29.69 -25.78 16.24
CA LEU A 274 -30.52 -26.58 17.15
C LEU A 274 -31.88 -26.93 16.53
N ASP A 275 -32.49 -25.99 15.82
CA ASP A 275 -33.74 -26.19 15.07
C ASP A 275 -33.54 -27.03 13.77
N GLY A 276 -32.32 -27.43 13.45
CA GLY A 276 -31.98 -28.15 12.21
C GLY A 276 -32.07 -27.32 10.93
N LYS A 277 -32.13 -25.99 11.04
CA LYS A 277 -32.21 -25.01 9.95
C LYS A 277 -30.81 -24.56 9.50
N PRO A 278 -30.64 -24.09 8.25
CA PRO A 278 -29.37 -23.56 7.81
C PRO A 278 -29.03 -22.24 8.53
N PRO A 279 -27.78 -22.06 9.01
CA PRO A 279 -27.34 -20.81 9.62
C PRO A 279 -27.19 -19.69 8.58
N TYR A 280 -27.25 -18.44 9.04
CA TYR A 280 -26.90 -17.28 8.23
C TYR A 280 -25.39 -17.20 8.01
N PRO A 281 -24.92 -16.72 6.84
CA PRO A 281 -23.50 -16.64 6.56
C PRO A 281 -22.78 -15.65 7.49
N VAL A 282 -21.62 -16.04 8.00
CA VAL A 282 -20.73 -15.20 8.80
C VAL A 282 -19.46 -14.84 8.02
N PHE A 283 -19.14 -13.55 7.96
CA PHE A 283 -17.91 -13.04 7.33
C PHE A 283 -16.79 -12.90 8.37
N LEU A 284 -15.81 -13.81 8.32
CA LEU A 284 -14.65 -13.81 9.22
C LEU A 284 -13.56 -12.86 8.75
N ASN A 285 -13.23 -12.94 7.45
CA ASN A 285 -12.20 -12.14 6.80
C ASN A 285 -12.63 -10.67 6.69
N ARG A 286 -11.77 -9.74 7.10
CA ARG A 286 -12.12 -8.32 7.21
C ARG A 286 -10.96 -7.41 6.87
N MET A 287 -11.28 -6.17 6.48
CA MET A 287 -10.31 -5.09 6.38
C MET A 287 -10.33 -4.25 7.65
N PHE A 288 -9.15 -3.86 8.12
CA PHE A 288 -8.98 -2.93 9.24
C PHE A 288 -8.40 -1.63 8.68
N LEU A 289 -9.26 -0.61 8.58
CA LEU A 289 -8.98 0.63 7.88
C LEU A 289 -8.81 1.76 8.88
N GLY A 290 -7.72 2.52 8.80
CA GLY A 290 -7.53 3.73 9.60
C GLY A 290 -6.08 4.14 9.73
N ASN A 291 -5.84 5.31 10.32
CA ASN A 291 -4.50 5.87 10.48
C ASN A 291 -3.62 5.07 11.46
N PRO A 292 -2.29 5.27 11.48
CA PRO A 292 -1.40 4.60 12.42
C PRO A 292 -1.76 4.91 13.87
N GLY A 293 -1.43 4.01 14.81
CA GLY A 293 -1.65 4.24 16.24
C GLY A 293 -3.11 4.24 16.71
N THR A 294 -4.08 3.88 15.86
CA THR A 294 -5.50 3.72 16.22
C THR A 294 -5.84 2.35 16.86
N GLY A 295 -4.86 1.45 16.95
CA GLY A 295 -5.00 0.15 17.64
C GLY A 295 -5.39 -1.04 16.76
N LYS A 296 -5.22 -0.96 15.43
CA LYS A 296 -5.51 -2.04 14.47
C LYS A 296 -4.92 -3.41 14.87
N THR A 297 -3.63 -3.46 15.22
CA THR A 297 -2.95 -4.71 15.59
C THR A 297 -3.50 -5.30 16.89
N THR A 298 -3.71 -4.46 17.92
CA THR A 298 -4.33 -4.89 19.18
C THR A 298 -5.76 -5.40 18.99
N CYS A 299 -6.54 -4.76 18.11
CA CYS A 299 -7.88 -5.24 17.77
C CYS A 299 -7.84 -6.60 17.08
N ALA A 300 -6.82 -6.88 16.26
CA ALA A 300 -6.71 -8.14 15.53
C ALA A 300 -6.42 -9.32 16.48
N GLU A 301 -5.61 -9.09 17.53
CA GLU A 301 -5.38 -10.07 18.59
C GLU A 301 -6.68 -10.40 19.35
N LEU A 302 -7.42 -9.38 19.77
CA LEU A 302 -8.71 -9.58 20.44
C LEU A 302 -9.75 -10.24 19.53
N TYR A 303 -9.72 -9.92 18.23
CA TYR A 303 -10.61 -10.54 17.25
C TYR A 303 -10.26 -12.02 17.04
N GLY A 304 -8.97 -12.39 16.96
CA GLY A 304 -8.54 -13.79 16.91
C GLY A 304 -8.95 -14.58 18.16
N GLU A 305 -8.78 -13.99 19.35
CA GLU A 305 -9.25 -14.57 20.62
C GLU A 305 -10.78 -14.78 20.61
N LEU A 306 -11.53 -13.79 20.12
CA LEU A 306 -12.98 -13.88 19.98
C LEU A 306 -13.38 -15.02 19.03
N LEU A 307 -12.79 -15.09 17.84
CA LEU A 307 -13.10 -16.11 16.83
C LEU A 307 -12.80 -17.53 17.33
N LYS A 308 -11.76 -17.70 18.16
CA LYS A 308 -11.49 -18.97 18.85
C LYS A 308 -12.63 -19.36 19.78
N HIS A 309 -13.09 -18.44 20.62
CA HIS A 309 -14.18 -18.72 21.56
C HIS A 309 -15.54 -18.88 20.88
N LEU A 310 -15.71 -18.34 19.68
CA LEU A 310 -16.85 -18.61 18.79
C LEU A 310 -16.71 -19.91 17.99
N ASN A 311 -15.63 -20.68 18.18
CA ASN A 311 -15.30 -21.94 17.49
C ASN A 311 -15.04 -21.82 15.96
N PHE A 312 -14.71 -20.63 15.46
CA PHE A 312 -14.27 -20.46 14.06
C PHE A 312 -12.79 -20.78 13.86
N LEU A 313 -11.98 -20.57 14.90
CA LEU A 313 -10.54 -20.84 14.88
C LEU A 313 -10.14 -21.83 15.97
N SER A 314 -9.26 -22.77 15.64
CA SER A 314 -8.76 -23.76 16.58
C SER A 314 -7.77 -23.19 17.61
N ILE A 315 -6.95 -22.20 17.23
CA ILE A 315 -5.89 -21.62 18.08
C ILE A 315 -6.21 -20.19 18.51
N GLY A 316 -6.63 -19.33 17.57
CA GLY A 316 -6.99 -17.92 17.84
C GLY A 316 -5.81 -16.93 17.92
N ASP A 317 -4.57 -17.40 17.76
CA ASP A 317 -3.40 -16.53 17.74
C ASP A 317 -3.33 -15.72 16.43
N VAL A 318 -2.42 -14.76 16.38
CA VAL A 318 -2.17 -13.91 15.22
C VAL A 318 -0.82 -14.24 14.58
N VAL A 319 -0.79 -14.33 13.25
CA VAL A 319 0.43 -14.37 12.43
C VAL A 319 0.53 -13.05 11.68
N LYS A 320 1.52 -12.22 12.02
CA LYS A 320 1.73 -10.92 11.37
C LYS A 320 2.69 -11.04 10.17
N LYS A 321 2.30 -10.46 9.03
CA LYS A 321 3.11 -10.42 7.80
C LYS A 321 3.11 -9.06 7.10
N VAL A 322 4.28 -8.78 6.53
CA VAL A 322 4.67 -7.83 5.49
C VAL A 322 4.00 -7.98 4.14
N ALA A 323 3.72 -6.95 3.34
CA ALA A 323 3.56 -7.16 1.89
C ALA A 323 4.82 -7.81 1.26
N SER A 324 6.02 -7.41 1.71
CA SER A 324 7.30 -7.96 1.25
C SER A 324 7.50 -9.44 1.59
N ASP A 325 6.88 -9.94 2.68
CA ASP A 325 6.98 -11.35 3.07
C ASP A 325 6.36 -12.30 2.02
N PHE A 326 5.41 -11.80 1.24
CA PHE A 326 4.74 -12.57 0.19
C PHE A 326 5.45 -12.49 -1.16
N ILE A 327 6.29 -11.49 -1.38
CA ILE A 327 6.93 -11.25 -2.67
C ILE A 327 8.19 -12.13 -2.77
N GLY A 328 8.31 -12.87 -3.88
CA GLY A 328 9.48 -13.69 -4.18
C GLY A 328 10.32 -13.13 -5.32
N ASP A 329 11.61 -13.46 -5.32
CA ASP A 329 12.59 -12.92 -6.27
C ASP A 329 12.53 -13.60 -7.66
N VAL A 330 11.75 -14.66 -7.80
CA VAL A 330 11.62 -15.49 -9.01
C VAL A 330 10.15 -15.71 -9.35
N VAL A 331 9.83 -15.84 -10.64
CA VAL A 331 8.48 -16.11 -11.15
C VAL A 331 7.89 -17.36 -10.47
N GLY A 332 6.67 -17.23 -9.91
CA GLY A 332 5.97 -18.30 -9.20
C GLY A 332 6.39 -18.49 -7.74
N ALA A 333 7.48 -17.86 -7.27
CA ALA A 333 7.90 -17.93 -5.88
C ALA A 333 6.88 -17.26 -4.94
N SER A 334 6.28 -16.13 -5.35
CA SER A 334 5.25 -15.42 -4.56
C SER A 334 4.03 -16.29 -4.30
N THR A 335 3.57 -17.05 -5.29
CA THR A 335 2.47 -18.02 -5.16
C THR A 335 2.79 -19.09 -4.12
N LYS A 336 4.00 -19.68 -4.19
CA LYS A 336 4.45 -20.71 -3.25
C LYS A 336 4.60 -20.15 -1.83
N LYS A 337 5.23 -18.98 -1.66
CA LYS A 337 5.35 -18.29 -0.36
C LYS A 337 3.98 -18.02 0.25
N THR A 338 3.05 -17.46 -0.54
CA THR A 338 1.68 -17.16 -0.09
C THR A 338 0.96 -18.43 0.38
N ALA A 339 1.03 -19.51 -0.41
CA ALA A 339 0.45 -20.80 -0.02
C ALA A 339 1.04 -21.34 1.29
N THR A 340 2.36 -21.27 1.47
CA THR A 340 3.03 -21.70 2.70
C THR A 340 2.60 -20.85 3.90
N ILE A 341 2.52 -19.52 3.74
CA ILE A 341 2.07 -18.61 4.79
C ILE A 341 0.64 -18.95 5.20
N LEU A 342 -0.28 -19.10 4.25
CA LEU A 342 -1.66 -19.50 4.53
C LEU A 342 -1.75 -20.84 5.28
N SER A 343 -0.98 -21.85 4.86
CA SER A 343 -0.94 -23.14 5.54
C SER A 343 -0.43 -23.04 6.98
N SER A 344 0.61 -22.23 7.22
CA SER A 344 1.16 -21.99 8.57
C SER A 344 0.26 -21.14 9.47
N ALA A 345 -0.66 -20.37 8.89
CA ALA A 345 -1.66 -19.58 9.60
C ALA A 345 -2.96 -20.36 9.88
N LYS A 346 -3.03 -21.64 9.53
CA LYS A 346 -4.20 -22.48 9.86
C LYS A 346 -4.41 -22.54 11.38
N GLY A 347 -5.64 -22.34 11.82
CA GLY A 347 -6.05 -22.17 13.21
C GLY A 347 -5.95 -20.75 13.76
N LYS A 348 -5.43 -19.79 12.97
CA LYS A 348 -5.00 -18.47 13.42
C LYS A 348 -5.57 -17.35 12.54
N CYS A 349 -5.40 -16.11 13.00
CA CYS A 349 -5.62 -14.90 12.21
C CYS A 349 -4.32 -14.50 11.49
N LEU A 350 -4.30 -14.51 10.16
CA LEU A 350 -3.23 -13.93 9.35
C LEU A 350 -3.47 -12.43 9.16
N ILE A 351 -2.57 -11.59 9.67
CA ILE A 351 -2.54 -10.16 9.40
C ILE A 351 -1.59 -9.90 8.22
N ILE A 352 -2.09 -9.16 7.24
CA ILE A 352 -1.26 -8.53 6.20
C ILE A 352 -1.27 -7.02 6.49
N ASP A 353 -0.18 -6.53 7.08
CA ASP A 353 -0.02 -5.11 7.41
C ASP A 353 0.36 -4.32 6.16
N GLU A 354 -0.17 -3.11 6.04
CA GLU A 354 -0.07 -2.27 4.83
C GLU A 354 -0.36 -3.04 3.52
N ALA A 355 -1.47 -3.79 3.49
CA ALA A 355 -1.80 -4.70 2.40
C ALA A 355 -1.90 -4.01 1.02
N TYR A 356 -2.20 -2.71 0.98
CA TYR A 356 -2.22 -1.91 -0.26
C TYR A 356 -0.87 -1.91 -1.00
N ASN A 357 0.25 -2.18 -0.32
CA ASN A 357 1.56 -2.30 -0.97
C ASN A 357 1.66 -3.50 -1.93
N LEU A 358 0.75 -4.48 -1.83
CA LEU A 358 0.63 -5.58 -2.80
C LEU A 358 0.10 -5.10 -4.17
N ASP A 359 -0.51 -3.92 -4.26
CA ASP A 359 -1.01 -3.35 -5.52
C ASP A 359 0.12 -2.91 -6.46
N ASN A 360 1.28 -2.56 -5.89
CA ASN A 360 2.35 -1.83 -6.57
C ASN A 360 3.20 -2.68 -7.55
N SER A 361 2.97 -3.99 -7.64
CA SER A 361 3.79 -4.87 -8.49
C SER A 361 3.01 -6.03 -9.11
N LEU A 362 3.51 -6.53 -10.24
CA LEU A 362 3.02 -7.76 -10.89
C LEU A 362 3.08 -8.98 -9.96
N TYR A 363 4.09 -9.06 -9.09
CA TYR A 363 4.22 -10.14 -8.10
C TYR A 363 3.19 -10.03 -6.99
N GLY A 364 2.84 -8.81 -6.57
CA GLY A 364 1.78 -8.59 -5.59
C GLY A 364 0.40 -8.98 -6.11
N LYS A 365 0.11 -8.79 -7.41
CA LYS A 365 -1.12 -9.32 -8.03
C LYS A 365 -1.25 -10.84 -7.89
N GLN A 366 -0.16 -11.58 -8.09
CA GLN A 366 -0.16 -13.05 -7.91
C GLN A 366 -0.49 -13.45 -6.48
N VAL A 367 -0.03 -12.68 -5.48
CA VAL A 367 -0.37 -12.90 -4.07
C VAL A 367 -1.87 -12.71 -3.85
N LEU A 368 -2.44 -11.61 -4.37
CA LEU A 368 -3.87 -11.32 -4.27
C LEU A 368 -4.73 -12.40 -4.93
N ASP A 369 -4.34 -12.89 -6.11
CA ASP A 369 -5.06 -13.96 -6.79
C ASP A 369 -5.06 -15.26 -5.99
N VAL A 370 -3.92 -15.63 -5.37
CA VAL A 370 -3.84 -16.80 -4.48
C VAL A 370 -4.70 -16.60 -3.23
N LEU A 371 -4.76 -15.39 -2.68
CA LEU A 371 -5.68 -15.09 -1.58
C LEU A 371 -7.14 -15.26 -2.01
N VAL A 372 -7.53 -14.79 -3.19
CA VAL A 372 -8.90 -14.96 -3.72
C VAL A 372 -9.24 -16.44 -3.96
N GLU A 373 -8.26 -17.22 -4.43
CA GLU A 373 -8.38 -18.65 -4.67
C GLU A 373 -8.52 -19.46 -3.38
N LYS A 374 -7.63 -19.20 -2.39
CA LYS A 374 -7.50 -20.03 -1.18
C LYS A 374 -8.27 -19.54 0.03
N VAL A 375 -8.57 -18.24 0.11
CA VAL A 375 -9.36 -17.68 1.21
C VAL A 375 -10.82 -17.69 0.79
N GLN A 376 -11.63 -18.49 1.47
CA GLN A 376 -13.08 -18.49 1.27
C GLN A 376 -13.76 -17.81 2.48
N ASN A 377 -14.97 -17.30 2.26
CA ASN A 377 -15.79 -16.77 3.36
C ASN A 377 -16.69 -17.87 3.92
N SER A 378 -16.12 -19.05 4.14
CA SER A 378 -16.85 -20.17 4.73
C SER A 378 -16.61 -20.21 6.23
N GLU A 379 -17.64 -20.54 7.01
CA GLU A 379 -17.56 -20.74 8.47
C GLU A 379 -16.68 -21.92 8.87
N THR A 380 -16.18 -22.65 7.88
CA THR A 380 -15.45 -23.90 8.04
C THR A 380 -13.96 -23.77 7.71
N ASP A 381 -13.56 -22.59 7.22
CA ASP A 381 -12.15 -22.25 7.09
C ASP A 381 -11.59 -21.99 8.49
N ASP A 382 -10.74 -22.90 8.95
CA ASP A 382 -9.92 -22.72 10.15
C ASP A 382 -8.78 -21.71 9.86
N LEU A 383 -9.13 -20.53 9.34
CA LEU A 383 -8.24 -19.45 8.93
C LEU A 383 -9.04 -18.16 8.81
N CYS A 384 -8.54 -17.08 9.42
CA CYS A 384 -9.07 -15.74 9.22
C CYS A 384 -7.97 -14.85 8.64
N VAL A 385 -8.23 -14.14 7.56
CA VAL A 385 -7.30 -13.17 6.97
C VAL A 385 -7.79 -11.76 7.25
N LEU A 386 -6.87 -10.91 7.73
CA LEU A 386 -7.11 -9.51 8.04
C LEU A 386 -6.19 -8.64 7.19
N LEU A 387 -6.77 -7.75 6.39
CA LEU A 387 -6.01 -6.78 5.59
C LEU A 387 -6.00 -5.44 6.30
N LEU A 388 -4.82 -4.99 6.75
CA LEU A 388 -4.65 -3.72 7.46
C LEU A 388 -4.11 -2.66 6.51
N GLY A 389 -4.59 -1.42 6.65
CA GLY A 389 -4.04 -0.31 5.88
C GLY A 389 -4.83 0.99 6.01
N TYR A 390 -4.41 1.99 5.24
CA TYR A 390 -5.13 3.25 5.14
C TYR A 390 -6.36 3.09 4.25
N GLU A 391 -7.45 3.77 4.60
CA GLU A 391 -8.74 3.60 3.93
C GLU A 391 -8.63 3.84 2.42
N GLN A 392 -8.06 4.97 1.98
CA GLN A 392 -8.03 5.34 0.56
C GLN A 392 -7.19 4.36 -0.29
N PRO A 393 -5.91 4.08 0.03
CA PRO A 393 -5.11 3.09 -0.71
C PRO A 393 -5.73 1.69 -0.75
N MET A 394 -6.35 1.24 0.35
CA MET A 394 -6.99 -0.07 0.42
C MET A 394 -8.20 -0.17 -0.49
N LEU A 395 -9.05 0.86 -0.50
CA LEU A 395 -10.21 0.91 -1.39
C LEU A 395 -9.80 1.04 -2.85
N GLU A 396 -8.71 1.74 -3.14
CA GLU A 396 -8.16 1.85 -4.47
C GLU A 396 -7.64 0.49 -4.97
N MET A 397 -6.88 -0.23 -4.13
CA MET A 397 -6.45 -1.60 -4.41
C MET A 397 -7.66 -2.51 -4.71
N LEU A 398 -8.72 -2.46 -3.89
CA LEU A 398 -9.93 -3.26 -4.13
C LEU A 398 -10.63 -2.94 -5.47
N ARG A 399 -10.57 -1.69 -5.93
CA ARG A 399 -11.19 -1.26 -7.19
C ARG A 399 -10.36 -1.64 -8.41
N LYS A 400 -9.03 -1.52 -8.31
CA LYS A 400 -8.09 -1.79 -9.41
C LYS A 400 -7.87 -3.28 -9.63
N GLN A 401 -7.96 -4.08 -8.56
CA GLN A 401 -7.62 -5.49 -8.58
C GLN A 401 -8.84 -6.38 -8.88
N ASN A 402 -8.63 -7.69 -8.78
CA ASN A 402 -9.61 -8.72 -9.06
C ASN A 402 -10.92 -8.51 -8.26
N PRO A 403 -12.10 -8.47 -8.91
CA PRO A 403 -13.40 -8.37 -8.23
C PRO A 403 -13.64 -9.44 -7.17
N GLY A 404 -12.98 -10.58 -7.26
CA GLY A 404 -13.02 -11.64 -6.25
C GLY A 404 -12.53 -11.18 -4.88
N LEU A 405 -11.57 -10.24 -4.82
CA LEU A 405 -11.02 -9.73 -3.56
C LEU A 405 -12.07 -8.94 -2.77
N ALA A 406 -12.86 -8.10 -3.44
CA ALA A 406 -13.97 -7.36 -2.82
C ALA A 406 -15.08 -8.29 -2.30
N ARG A 407 -15.27 -9.47 -2.90
CA ARG A 407 -16.21 -10.49 -2.39
C ARG A 407 -15.69 -11.20 -1.13
N ARG A 408 -14.36 -11.33 -0.99
CA ARG A 408 -13.73 -11.92 0.19
C ARG A 408 -13.61 -10.91 1.34
N PHE A 409 -13.35 -9.65 1.01
CA PHE A 409 -13.16 -8.56 1.95
C PHE A 409 -14.16 -7.41 1.66
N PRO A 410 -15.47 -7.62 1.90
CA PRO A 410 -16.48 -6.62 1.61
C PRO A 410 -16.33 -5.41 2.52
N ARG A 411 -16.44 -4.20 1.93
CA ARG A 411 -16.28 -2.92 2.64
C ARG A 411 -17.26 -2.76 3.80
N GLU A 412 -18.50 -3.24 3.65
CA GLU A 412 -19.56 -3.15 4.68
C GLU A 412 -19.23 -3.89 5.98
N HIS A 413 -18.26 -4.81 5.95
CA HIS A 413 -17.79 -5.57 7.09
C HIS A 413 -16.40 -5.14 7.58
N ALA A 414 -15.83 -4.09 7.00
CA ALA A 414 -14.55 -3.53 7.43
C ALA A 414 -14.67 -2.87 8.81
N PHE A 415 -13.63 -3.01 9.63
CA PHE A 415 -13.49 -2.25 10.86
C PHE A 415 -12.81 -0.93 10.53
N CYS A 416 -13.53 0.16 10.71
CA CYS A 416 -13.03 1.51 10.51
C CYS A 416 -12.57 2.09 11.86
N PHE A 417 -11.28 2.36 11.94
CA PHE A 417 -10.60 2.92 13.10
C PHE A 417 -10.52 4.44 12.93
N GLU A 418 -11.38 5.13 13.68
CA GLU A 418 -11.41 6.58 13.73
C GLU A 418 -10.22 7.14 14.50
N ASP A 419 -9.81 8.36 14.14
CA ASP A 419 -8.79 9.08 14.89
C ASP A 419 -9.32 9.46 16.28
N TYR A 420 -8.44 9.39 17.28
CA TYR A 420 -8.83 9.69 18.66
C TYR A 420 -9.15 11.19 18.82
N GLY A 421 -10.28 11.44 19.46
CA GLY A 421 -10.65 12.77 19.97
C GLY A 421 -9.78 13.20 21.15
N ASP A 422 -9.84 14.47 21.51
CA ASP A 422 -8.95 15.07 22.52
C ASP A 422 -9.09 14.38 23.89
N ARG A 423 -10.32 14.01 24.28
CA ARG A 423 -10.58 13.24 25.51
C ARG A 423 -9.93 11.85 25.50
N ALA A 424 -9.96 11.18 24.34
CA ALA A 424 -9.34 9.88 24.18
C ALA A 424 -7.81 9.98 24.19
N LEU A 425 -7.25 10.97 23.49
CA LEU A 425 -5.82 11.26 23.50
C LEU A 425 -5.31 11.61 24.91
N LEU A 426 -6.07 12.39 25.69
CA LEU A 426 -5.72 12.69 27.08
C LEU A 426 -5.68 11.43 27.95
N SER A 427 -6.66 10.53 27.79
CA SER A 427 -6.68 9.28 28.53
C SER A 427 -5.51 8.36 28.13
N ILE A 428 -5.12 8.35 26.86
CA ILE A 428 -3.94 7.63 26.37
C ILE A 428 -2.67 8.26 26.97
N LEU A 429 -2.53 9.59 26.94
CA LEU A 429 -1.41 10.32 27.51
C LEU A 429 -1.23 10.00 29.00
N ASN A 430 -2.31 10.08 29.79
CA ASN A 430 -2.27 9.77 31.22
C ASN A 430 -1.90 8.31 31.49
N GLY A 431 -2.37 7.38 30.67
CA GLY A 431 -2.00 5.97 30.73
C GLY A 431 -0.51 5.74 30.44
N SER A 432 -0.01 6.31 29.35
CA SER A 432 1.40 6.21 28.95
C SER A 432 2.33 6.89 29.93
N ALA A 433 1.93 8.03 30.51
CA ALA A 433 2.68 8.73 31.56
C ALA A 433 2.80 7.89 32.84
N SER A 434 1.69 7.26 33.25
CA SER A 434 1.67 6.37 34.41
C SER A 434 2.60 5.16 34.21
N GLN A 435 2.62 4.57 33.01
CA GLN A 435 3.53 3.47 32.67
C GLN A 435 5.00 3.91 32.62
N SER A 436 5.26 5.16 32.23
CA SER A 436 6.62 5.72 32.15
C SER A 436 7.12 6.31 33.48
N ASN A 437 6.32 6.21 34.56
CA ASN A 437 6.60 6.78 35.88
C ASN A 437 6.78 8.32 35.87
N VAL A 438 5.92 9.00 35.11
CA VAL A 438 5.97 10.46 34.90
C VAL A 438 4.65 11.11 35.33
N THR A 439 4.75 12.28 35.92
CA THR A 439 3.62 13.14 36.28
C THR A 439 3.54 14.32 35.31
N ILE A 440 2.34 14.53 34.75
CA ILE A 440 2.07 15.58 33.77
C ILE A 440 1.11 16.60 34.41
N PRO A 441 1.57 17.82 34.71
CA PRO A 441 0.70 18.89 35.17
C PRO A 441 -0.42 19.22 34.18
N SER A 442 -1.51 19.85 34.65
CA SER A 442 -2.65 20.20 33.80
C SER A 442 -2.26 21.14 32.65
N GLU A 443 -1.39 22.10 32.92
CA GLU A 443 -0.88 23.05 31.91
C GLU A 443 -0.11 22.33 30.80
N VAL A 444 0.75 21.37 31.15
CA VAL A 444 1.52 20.58 30.19
C VAL A 444 0.59 19.67 29.38
N SER A 445 -0.42 19.10 30.02
CA SER A 445 -1.45 18.28 29.36
C SER A 445 -2.24 19.07 28.32
N GLU A 446 -2.62 20.32 28.62
CA GLU A 446 -3.32 21.20 27.67
C GLU A 446 -2.45 21.52 26.45
N ARG A 447 -1.16 21.80 26.66
CA ARG A 447 -0.20 22.04 25.56
C ARG A 447 0.02 20.79 24.71
N PHE A 448 0.08 19.61 25.33
CA PHE A 448 0.10 18.31 24.64
C PHE A 448 -1.08 18.16 23.69
N LEU A 449 -2.29 18.42 24.19
CA LEU A 449 -3.52 18.29 23.40
C LEU A 449 -3.59 19.32 22.28
N GLN A 450 -3.15 20.56 22.51
CA GLN A 450 -3.06 21.58 21.46
C GLN A 450 -2.15 21.13 20.32
N ALA A 451 -0.95 20.62 20.64
CA ALA A 451 -0.01 20.11 19.65
C ALA A 451 -0.57 18.91 18.88
N LEU A 452 -1.19 17.95 19.58
CA LEU A 452 -1.81 16.79 18.96
C LEU A 452 -3.01 17.16 18.09
N ALA A 453 -3.80 18.16 18.49
CA ALA A 453 -4.91 18.68 17.69
C ALA A 453 -4.42 19.31 16.39
N MET A 454 -3.27 19.99 16.40
CA MET A 454 -2.62 20.49 15.20
C MET A 454 -2.15 19.32 14.32
N GLN A 455 -1.44 18.33 14.88
CA GLN A 455 -0.99 17.15 14.12
C GLN A 455 -2.16 16.34 13.52
N ARG A 456 -3.33 16.31 14.18
CA ARG A 456 -4.53 15.65 13.65
C ARG A 456 -5.05 16.29 12.35
N SER A 457 -4.72 17.55 12.09
CA SER A 457 -5.05 18.19 10.80
C SER A 457 -4.15 17.73 9.63
N MET A 458 -3.07 17.02 9.92
CA MET A 458 -2.14 16.50 8.92
C MET A 458 -2.60 15.16 8.33
N ALA A 459 -2.02 14.78 7.19
CA ALA A 459 -2.19 13.43 6.67
C ALA A 459 -1.59 12.39 7.63
N ASN A 460 -2.25 11.23 7.76
CA ASN A 460 -1.74 10.06 8.46
C ASN A 460 -1.38 10.32 9.94
N PHE A 461 -2.23 11.04 10.66
CA PHE A 461 -2.02 11.34 12.08
C PHE A 461 -1.72 10.07 12.91
N GLY A 462 -0.63 10.11 13.67
CA GLY A 462 -0.10 8.94 14.39
C GLY A 462 -0.89 8.50 15.63
N ASN A 463 -1.95 9.22 16.03
CA ASN A 463 -2.84 8.87 17.15
C ASN A 463 -2.08 8.52 18.44
N ALA A 464 -2.31 7.33 19.02
CA ALA A 464 -1.59 6.90 20.23
C ALA A 464 -0.07 6.81 20.01
N GLY A 465 0.36 6.54 18.77
CA GLY A 465 1.76 6.59 18.39
C GLY A 465 2.32 8.01 18.52
N ALA A 466 1.58 9.02 18.05
CA ALA A 466 1.97 10.43 18.18
C ALA A 466 2.06 10.85 19.66
N VAL A 467 1.09 10.44 20.49
CA VAL A 467 1.13 10.67 21.95
C VAL A 467 2.40 10.09 22.57
N ASN A 468 2.69 8.83 22.27
CA ASN A 468 3.86 8.14 22.82
C ASN A 468 5.17 8.75 22.34
N THR A 469 5.30 9.06 21.05
CA THR A 469 6.49 9.72 20.49
C THR A 469 6.71 11.07 21.18
N MET A 470 5.68 11.91 21.26
CA MET A 470 5.80 13.23 21.88
C MET A 470 6.10 13.14 23.38
N LEU A 471 5.52 12.16 24.10
CA LEU A 471 5.86 11.89 25.51
C LEU A 471 7.31 11.46 25.68
N GLN A 472 7.81 10.55 24.84
CA GLN A 472 9.21 10.11 24.91
C GLN A 472 10.18 11.25 24.61
N THR A 473 9.85 12.11 23.62
CA THR A 473 10.63 13.33 23.35
C THR A 473 10.63 14.28 24.53
N ALA A 474 9.48 14.48 25.18
CA ALA A 474 9.38 15.33 26.36
C ALA A 474 10.19 14.76 27.54
N ILE A 475 10.11 13.46 27.78
CA ILE A 475 10.92 12.78 28.80
C ILE A 475 12.41 12.96 28.53
N ALA A 476 12.86 12.77 27.29
CA ALA A 476 14.26 12.94 26.94
C ALA A 476 14.77 14.37 27.19
N LYS A 477 13.94 15.38 26.89
CA LYS A 477 14.23 16.79 27.17
C LYS A 477 14.23 17.11 28.67
N ALA A 478 13.26 16.56 29.40
CA ALA A 478 13.20 16.67 30.85
C ALA A 478 14.46 16.12 31.51
N VAL A 479 14.93 14.94 31.11
CA VAL A 479 16.14 14.34 31.67
C VAL A 479 17.40 15.18 31.39
N ALA A 480 17.40 15.98 30.32
CA ALA A 480 18.51 16.86 29.96
C ALA A 480 18.48 18.21 30.68
N ARG A 481 17.43 18.53 31.45
CA ARG A 481 17.30 19.82 32.15
C ARG A 481 18.02 19.81 33.50
N ASP A 482 18.66 20.92 33.85
CA ASP A 482 19.40 21.07 35.13
C ASP A 482 18.48 21.17 36.35
N ASP A 483 17.22 21.56 36.17
CA ASP A 483 16.19 21.82 37.20
C ASP A 483 15.10 20.73 37.23
N LEU A 484 15.49 19.47 37.06
CA LEU A 484 14.54 18.35 37.04
C LEU A 484 13.83 18.15 38.38
N GLU A 485 12.51 18.23 38.38
CA GLU A 485 11.66 18.06 39.56
C GLU A 485 11.02 16.66 39.64
N TYR A 486 10.77 16.23 40.88
CA TYR A 486 10.03 15.00 41.19
C TYR A 486 8.86 15.34 42.11
N ASP A 487 7.72 14.66 41.91
CA ASP A 487 6.56 14.80 42.79
C ASP A 487 6.75 14.05 44.12
N GLU A 488 5.77 14.19 45.02
CA GLU A 488 5.79 13.54 46.35
C GLU A 488 5.86 12.00 46.28
N SER A 489 5.51 11.40 45.14
CA SER A 489 5.59 9.95 44.90
C SER A 489 6.90 9.51 44.24
N GLY A 490 7.82 10.45 43.98
CA GLY A 490 9.11 10.20 43.32
C GLY A 490 9.00 10.07 41.80
N LYS A 491 7.92 10.54 41.18
CA LYS A 491 7.77 10.56 39.71
C LYS A 491 8.34 11.83 39.14
N MET A 492 8.99 11.73 37.99
CA MET A 492 9.51 12.88 37.26
C MET A 492 8.35 13.78 36.82
N VAL A 493 8.47 15.10 37.02
CA VAL A 493 7.44 16.07 36.63
C VAL A 493 7.83 16.75 35.32
N LEU A 494 6.98 16.64 34.29
CA LEU A 494 7.18 17.36 33.04
C LEU A 494 6.81 18.83 33.17
N ALA A 495 7.56 19.68 32.48
CA ALA A 495 7.34 21.10 32.28
C ALA A 495 6.98 21.39 30.82
N VAL A 496 6.43 22.57 30.54
CA VAL A 496 6.04 22.98 29.17
C VAL A 496 7.25 23.03 28.22
N ALA A 497 8.41 23.45 28.71
CA ALA A 497 9.66 23.53 27.95
C ALA A 497 10.12 22.16 27.41
N ASP A 498 9.74 21.06 28.08
CA ASP A 498 10.12 19.72 27.64
C ASP A 498 9.44 19.32 26.34
N LEU A 499 8.28 19.89 26.03
CA LEU A 499 7.48 19.45 24.89
C LEU A 499 8.17 19.70 23.55
N GLY A 500 9.17 20.58 23.51
CA GLY A 500 9.88 20.91 22.29
C GLY A 500 8.99 21.49 21.21
N LEU A 501 7.81 21.96 21.59
CA LEU A 501 7.03 22.87 20.79
C LEU A 501 7.87 24.13 20.60
N PRO A 502 7.74 24.84 19.47
CA PRO A 502 8.38 26.15 19.33
C PRO A 502 8.02 26.92 20.59
N ASP A 503 9.04 27.18 21.42
CA ASP A 503 8.86 27.98 22.60
C ASP A 503 8.18 29.28 22.13
N ALA A 504 7.44 29.91 23.03
CA ALA A 504 7.27 31.35 22.92
C ALA A 504 8.64 32.01 23.18
N ASP A 505 9.68 31.60 22.45
CA ASP A 505 10.98 32.23 22.40
C ASP A 505 10.70 33.70 22.10
N ASN A 506 11.39 34.56 22.84
CA ASN A 506 11.29 36.02 22.78
C ASN A 506 11.61 36.62 21.39
N GLU A 507 11.87 35.80 20.37
CA GLU A 507 11.97 36.25 18.99
C GLU A 507 10.58 36.54 18.44
N ASP A 508 10.32 37.81 18.14
CA ASP A 508 9.09 38.23 17.46
C ASP A 508 8.88 37.35 16.21
N PRO A 509 7.78 36.57 16.12
CA PRO A 509 7.49 35.78 14.93
C PRO A 509 7.46 36.62 13.66
N LEU A 510 7.24 37.94 13.77
CA LEU A 510 7.26 38.88 12.66
C LEU A 510 8.65 39.40 12.29
N ALA A 511 9.71 39.10 13.04
CA ALA A 511 11.08 39.54 12.76
C ALA A 511 11.54 39.19 11.33
N PRO A 512 11.22 38.02 10.75
CA PRO A 512 11.58 37.73 9.36
C PRO A 512 10.93 38.66 8.32
N LEU A 513 9.82 39.34 8.66
CA LEU A 513 9.19 40.33 7.77
C LEU A 513 9.94 41.66 7.75
N GLU A 514 10.77 41.97 8.76
CA GLU A 514 11.52 43.23 8.83
C GLU A 514 12.58 43.34 7.74
N ASN A 515 13.03 42.19 7.24
CA ASN A 515 13.99 42.08 6.14
C ASN A 515 13.35 42.14 4.74
N LEU A 516 12.02 42.28 4.65
CA LEU A 516 11.28 42.24 3.39
C LEU A 516 10.83 43.64 2.95
N TYR A 517 11.09 43.98 1.69
CA TYR A 517 10.88 45.31 1.12
C TYR A 517 9.41 45.60 0.86
N ARG A 518 8.94 46.79 1.24
CA ARG A 518 7.58 47.29 0.94
C ARG A 518 6.44 46.36 1.42
N MET A 519 6.59 45.78 2.62
CA MET A 519 5.64 44.80 3.19
C MET A 519 4.76 45.35 4.32
N GLU A 520 4.56 46.66 4.42
CA GLU A 520 3.83 47.28 5.55
C GLU A 520 2.37 46.80 5.67
N GLU A 521 1.68 46.65 4.55
CA GLU A 521 0.31 46.14 4.54
C GLU A 521 0.23 44.67 4.95
N VAL A 522 1.19 43.86 4.49
CA VAL A 522 1.32 42.44 4.86
C VAL A 522 1.60 42.31 6.35
N LYS A 523 2.55 43.11 6.86
CA LYS A 523 2.93 43.15 8.30
C LYS A 523 1.72 43.51 9.14
N LYS A 524 0.98 44.55 8.76
CA LYS A 524 -0.26 44.97 9.46
C LYS A 524 -1.34 43.88 9.43
N SER A 525 -1.53 43.21 8.30
CA SER A 525 -2.51 42.12 8.17
C SER A 525 -2.15 40.93 9.07
N LEU A 526 -0.88 40.51 9.08
CA LEU A 526 -0.41 39.41 9.92
C LEU A 526 -0.41 39.79 11.42
N GLN A 527 -0.14 41.05 11.76
CA GLN A 527 -0.28 41.57 13.13
C GLN A 527 -1.73 41.53 13.62
N ASN A 528 -2.68 41.93 12.77
CA ASN A 528 -4.10 41.85 13.11
C ASN A 528 -4.55 40.41 13.35
N LEU A 529 -4.08 39.48 12.51
CA LEU A 529 -4.35 38.05 12.67
C LEU A 529 -3.76 37.53 13.99
N ARG A 530 -2.50 37.86 14.30
CA ARG A 530 -1.85 37.53 15.57
C ARG A 530 -2.69 37.98 16.77
N ASN A 531 -3.10 39.24 16.76
CA ASN A 531 -3.89 39.81 17.85
C ASN A 531 -5.23 39.09 18.02
N ALA A 532 -5.90 38.73 16.91
CA ALA A 532 -7.15 38.00 16.96
C ALA A 532 -6.98 36.58 17.55
N VAL A 533 -5.88 35.88 17.22
CA VAL A 533 -5.56 34.57 17.80
C VAL A 533 -5.28 34.67 19.30
N LEU A 534 -4.47 35.65 19.72
CA LEU A 534 -4.14 35.86 21.13
C LEU A 534 -5.38 36.17 21.98
N VAL A 535 -6.29 37.01 21.47
CA VAL A 535 -7.57 37.29 22.14
C VAL A 535 -8.41 36.02 22.21
N ALA A 536 -8.52 35.27 21.11
CA ALA A 536 -9.34 34.06 21.09
C ALA A 536 -8.84 32.99 22.07
N GLN A 537 -7.52 32.82 22.18
CA GLN A 537 -6.90 31.91 23.15
C GLN A 537 -7.15 32.38 24.59
N ARG A 538 -7.02 33.68 24.86
CA ARG A 538 -7.26 34.25 26.20
C ARG A 538 -8.72 34.13 26.64
N GLU A 539 -9.66 34.32 25.72
CA GLU A 539 -11.10 34.28 26.01
C GLU A 539 -11.68 32.86 25.93
N GLY A 540 -10.88 31.87 25.51
CA GLY A 540 -11.36 30.49 25.28
C GLY A 540 -12.38 30.40 24.13
N THR A 541 -12.43 31.40 23.25
CA THR A 541 -13.32 31.43 22.10
C THR A 541 -12.70 30.72 20.91
N ARG A 542 -13.50 30.37 19.90
CA ARG A 542 -13.00 29.74 18.67
C ARG A 542 -11.96 30.64 17.99
N ILE A 543 -10.78 30.08 17.75
CA ILE A 543 -9.72 30.75 16.96
C ILE A 543 -10.30 31.11 15.58
N PRO A 544 -10.11 32.36 15.10
CA PRO A 544 -10.61 32.77 13.79
C PRO A 544 -10.03 31.90 12.68
N GLU A 545 -10.87 31.49 11.73
CA GLU A 545 -10.39 30.77 10.54
C GLU A 545 -9.57 31.72 9.67
N VAL A 546 -8.35 31.32 9.35
CA VAL A 546 -7.50 32.04 8.42
C VAL A 546 -8.03 31.77 7.02
N GLY A 547 -8.49 32.81 6.34
CA GLY A 547 -8.89 32.70 4.94
C GLY A 547 -7.73 32.39 4.02
N HIS A 548 -8.01 32.30 2.72
CA HIS A 548 -7.00 32.07 1.69
C HIS A 548 -6.47 33.38 1.11
N PHE A 549 -5.24 33.37 0.60
CA PHE A 549 -4.54 34.58 0.17
C PHE A 549 -4.36 34.63 -1.35
N VAL A 550 -4.40 35.85 -1.89
CA VAL A 550 -4.09 36.19 -3.28
C VAL A 550 -2.90 37.13 -3.29
N PHE A 551 -1.81 36.72 -3.93
CA PHE A 551 -0.59 37.52 -4.05
C PHE A 551 -0.52 38.10 -5.46
N ARG A 552 -0.67 39.42 -5.59
CA ARG A 552 -0.67 40.12 -6.89
C ARG A 552 0.63 40.90 -7.06
N GLY A 553 1.37 40.63 -8.13
CA GLY A 553 2.54 41.44 -8.46
C GLY A 553 3.42 40.82 -9.53
N SER A 554 4.32 41.62 -10.08
CA SER A 554 5.24 41.21 -11.15
C SER A 554 6.23 40.11 -10.69
N PRO A 555 6.91 39.42 -11.62
CA PRO A 555 7.98 38.49 -11.29
C PRO A 555 9.09 39.16 -10.47
N GLY A 556 9.65 38.42 -9.51
CA GLY A 556 10.78 38.88 -8.70
C GLY A 556 10.46 39.88 -7.59
N THR A 557 9.19 40.17 -7.30
CA THR A 557 8.79 41.07 -6.20
C THR A 557 8.83 40.44 -4.80
N GLY A 558 9.14 39.14 -4.68
CA GLY A 558 9.30 38.43 -3.40
C GLY A 558 8.10 37.62 -2.91
N LYS A 559 7.09 37.37 -3.77
CA LYS A 559 5.87 36.58 -3.44
C LYS A 559 6.16 35.25 -2.75
N THR A 560 7.00 34.41 -3.34
CA THR A 560 7.35 33.09 -2.79
C THR A 560 8.10 33.21 -1.46
N THR A 561 9.00 34.18 -1.34
CA THR A 561 9.74 34.47 -0.10
C THR A 561 8.77 34.84 1.03
N VAL A 562 7.80 35.71 0.76
CA VAL A 562 6.76 36.09 1.72
C VAL A 562 5.87 34.90 2.08
N ALA A 563 5.50 34.05 1.11
CA ALA A 563 4.71 32.85 1.39
C ALA A 563 5.42 31.90 2.36
N ARG A 564 6.75 31.75 2.23
CA ARG A 564 7.57 30.92 3.12
C ARG A 564 7.66 31.50 4.52
N VAL A 565 7.90 32.80 4.63
CA VAL A 565 7.89 33.52 5.91
C VAL A 565 6.51 33.44 6.57
N MET A 566 5.44 33.59 5.79
CA MET A 566 4.07 33.48 6.27
C MET A 566 3.77 32.07 6.79
N ALA A 567 4.24 31.01 6.14
CA ALA A 567 4.10 29.63 6.64
C ALA A 567 4.75 29.46 8.02
N ASN A 568 5.97 29.99 8.20
CA ASN A 568 6.65 29.97 9.50
C ASN A 568 5.86 30.72 10.59
N ILE A 569 5.38 31.93 10.26
CA ILE A 569 4.58 32.76 11.18
C ILE A 569 3.29 32.06 11.60
N LEU A 570 2.54 31.53 10.64
CA LEU A 570 1.27 30.86 10.89
C LEU A 570 1.45 29.58 11.72
N CYS A 571 2.56 28.86 11.51
CA CYS A 571 2.93 27.72 12.34
C CYS A 571 3.25 28.15 13.77
N LYS A 572 4.03 29.22 13.96
CA LYS A 572 4.32 29.79 15.30
C LYS A 572 3.07 30.28 16.03
N PHE A 573 2.06 30.78 15.30
CA PHE A 573 0.77 31.16 15.89
C PHE A 573 -0.15 29.96 16.18
N GLY A 574 0.22 28.74 15.78
CA GLY A 574 -0.59 27.54 15.97
C GLY A 574 -1.81 27.47 15.04
N LEU A 575 -1.78 28.18 13.91
CA LEU A 575 -2.86 28.21 12.92
C LEU A 575 -2.75 27.09 11.89
N ILE A 576 -1.53 26.62 11.65
CA ILE A 576 -1.21 25.46 10.80
C ILE A 576 -0.25 24.54 11.58
N ALA A 577 -0.21 23.27 11.19
CA ALA A 577 0.54 22.24 11.91
C ALA A 577 2.05 22.24 11.60
N THR A 578 2.43 22.70 10.41
CA THR A 578 3.82 22.74 9.95
C THR A 578 4.11 24.05 9.21
N ASP A 579 5.35 24.52 9.25
CA ASP A 579 5.83 25.68 8.49
C ASP A 579 6.19 25.36 7.03
N ARG A 580 5.89 24.15 6.57
CA ARG A 580 6.17 23.67 5.22
C ARG A 580 5.40 24.49 4.18
N LEU A 581 6.14 25.03 3.22
CA LEU A 581 5.60 25.59 2.00
C LEU A 581 5.65 24.53 0.88
N VAL A 582 4.49 24.15 0.33
CA VAL A 582 4.41 23.33 -0.89
C VAL A 582 4.25 24.29 -2.06
N GLU A 583 5.23 24.33 -2.95
CA GLU A 583 5.25 25.23 -4.12
C GLU A 583 4.87 24.46 -5.38
N THR A 584 3.97 25.02 -6.19
CA THR A 584 3.54 24.47 -7.48
C THR A 584 3.15 25.60 -8.43
N SER A 585 2.99 25.33 -9.72
CA SER A 585 2.44 26.29 -10.69
C SER A 585 1.05 25.89 -11.18
N GLY A 586 0.33 26.85 -11.77
CA GLY A 586 -0.95 26.58 -12.43
C GLY A 586 -0.85 25.48 -13.49
N LEU A 587 0.20 25.49 -14.31
CA LEU A 587 0.49 24.46 -15.30
C LEU A 587 0.75 23.08 -14.69
N ASP A 588 1.53 22.98 -13.61
CA ASP A 588 1.87 21.69 -12.99
C ASP A 588 0.63 20.92 -12.52
N MET A 589 -0.37 21.68 -12.05
CA MET A 589 -1.66 21.16 -11.57
C MET A 589 -2.61 20.77 -12.71
N THR A 590 -2.32 21.14 -13.96
CA THR A 590 -3.11 20.73 -15.14
C THR A 590 -2.62 19.41 -15.73
N GLY A 591 -3.54 18.52 -16.06
CA GLY A 591 -3.25 17.27 -16.74
C GLY A 591 -2.99 17.49 -18.24
N GLN A 592 -2.18 16.62 -18.84
CA GLN A 592 -2.01 16.57 -20.31
C GLN A 592 -3.10 15.72 -20.98
N TYR A 593 -3.80 14.89 -20.18
CA TYR A 593 -4.84 13.96 -20.61
C TYR A 593 -6.07 14.03 -19.69
N VAL A 594 -7.25 13.67 -20.22
CA VAL A 594 -8.53 13.68 -19.49
C VAL A 594 -8.47 12.80 -18.24
N GLY A 595 -8.87 13.35 -17.08
CA GLY A 595 -8.94 12.63 -15.81
C GLY A 595 -7.66 12.64 -14.98
N GLN A 596 -6.54 13.15 -15.50
CA GLN A 596 -5.29 13.28 -14.72
C GLN A 596 -5.26 14.54 -13.86
N THR A 597 -5.91 15.61 -14.32
CA THR A 597 -5.93 16.91 -13.62
C THR A 597 -6.43 16.79 -12.19
N LYS A 598 -7.55 16.09 -11.99
CA LYS A 598 -8.12 15.89 -10.65
C LYS A 598 -7.14 15.19 -9.70
N THR A 599 -6.45 14.16 -10.19
CA THR A 599 -5.46 13.42 -9.41
C THR A 599 -4.30 14.31 -9.00
N LYS A 600 -3.70 15.04 -9.94
CA LYS A 600 -2.60 15.98 -9.67
C LYS A 600 -2.95 17.05 -8.64
N VAL A 601 -4.12 17.69 -8.79
CA VAL A 601 -4.60 18.70 -7.83
C VAL A 601 -4.76 18.06 -6.45
N THR A 602 -5.39 16.89 -6.38
CA THR A 602 -5.61 16.18 -5.11
C THR A 602 -4.29 15.79 -4.43
N GLU A 603 -3.29 15.35 -5.20
CA GLU A 603 -1.95 15.02 -4.70
C GLU A 603 -1.24 16.25 -4.10
N MET A 604 -1.26 17.39 -4.80
CA MET A 604 -0.66 18.64 -4.29
C MET A 604 -1.38 19.14 -3.04
N MET A 605 -2.72 19.06 -3.00
CA MET A 605 -3.50 19.41 -1.81
C MET A 605 -3.21 18.46 -0.64
N ASN A 606 -3.04 17.16 -0.91
CA ASN A 606 -2.69 16.16 0.11
C ASN A 606 -1.29 16.42 0.67
N ALA A 607 -0.34 16.80 -0.18
CA ALA A 607 1.02 17.15 0.24
C ALA A 607 1.07 18.40 1.14
N ALA A 608 0.10 19.31 0.98
CA ALA A 608 -0.01 20.55 1.76
C ALA A 608 -0.96 20.46 2.97
N ARG A 609 -1.38 19.26 3.40
CA ARG A 609 -2.27 19.10 4.56
C ARG A 609 -1.62 19.62 5.85
N GLY A 610 -2.29 20.57 6.50
CA GLY A 610 -1.79 21.22 7.71
C GLY A 610 -0.62 22.20 7.45
N SER A 611 -0.42 22.63 6.21
CA SER A 611 0.65 23.54 5.78
C SER A 611 0.15 24.58 4.76
N VAL A 612 1.06 25.32 4.12
CA VAL A 612 0.71 26.29 3.06
C VAL A 612 0.92 25.68 1.66
N LEU A 613 -0.10 25.73 0.79
CA LEU A 613 0.01 25.43 -0.65
C LEU A 613 0.13 26.75 -1.43
N PHE A 614 1.28 26.99 -2.04
CA PHE A 614 1.57 28.14 -2.88
C PHE A 614 1.50 27.76 -4.36
N ILE A 615 0.61 28.42 -5.10
CA ILE A 615 0.38 28.21 -6.53
C ILE A 615 0.82 29.47 -7.26
N ASP A 616 1.97 29.42 -7.93
CA ASP A 616 2.42 30.51 -8.80
C ASP A 616 1.73 30.46 -10.17
N GLU A 617 1.65 31.61 -10.83
CA GLU A 617 0.96 31.77 -12.12
C GLU A 617 -0.45 31.16 -12.13
N ALA A 618 -1.16 31.30 -11.02
CA ALA A 618 -2.44 30.63 -10.78
C ALA A 618 -3.53 31.01 -11.79
N TYR A 619 -3.41 32.15 -12.49
CA TYR A 619 -4.33 32.58 -13.55
C TYR A 619 -4.37 31.61 -14.75
N GLU A 620 -3.37 30.73 -14.88
CA GLU A 620 -3.40 29.63 -15.84
C GLU A 620 -4.43 28.55 -15.47
N LEU A 621 -4.75 28.43 -14.18
CA LEU A 621 -5.88 27.64 -13.72
C LEU A 621 -7.18 28.25 -14.23
N GLY A 622 -8.07 27.39 -14.73
CA GLY A 622 -9.32 27.81 -15.34
C GLY A 622 -9.23 28.18 -16.82
N ILE A 623 -8.05 28.13 -17.45
CA ILE A 623 -7.92 28.25 -18.90
C ILE A 623 -8.11 26.87 -19.56
N GLY A 624 -9.05 26.79 -20.50
CA GLY A 624 -9.39 25.53 -21.18
C GLY A 624 -10.09 24.51 -20.28
N PRO A 625 -10.47 23.33 -20.83
CA PRO A 625 -11.24 22.32 -20.11
C PRO A 625 -10.46 21.69 -18.94
N PHE A 626 -9.15 21.47 -19.10
CA PHE A 626 -8.30 20.93 -18.03
C PHE A 626 -8.09 21.95 -16.91
N GLY A 627 -7.84 23.23 -17.24
CA GLY A 627 -7.74 24.28 -16.23
C GLY A 627 -9.03 24.44 -15.41
N GLN A 628 -10.20 24.32 -16.04
CA GLN A 628 -11.48 24.36 -15.33
C GLN A 628 -11.67 23.17 -14.38
N GLU A 629 -11.26 21.98 -14.79
CA GLU A 629 -11.25 20.79 -13.93
C GLU A 629 -10.33 20.98 -12.72
N ALA A 630 -9.13 21.55 -12.93
CA ALA A 630 -8.18 21.85 -11.86
C ALA A 630 -8.78 22.83 -10.84
N MET A 631 -9.34 23.94 -11.33
CA MET A 631 -9.95 24.97 -10.51
C MET A 631 -11.16 24.45 -9.72
N THR A 632 -12.01 23.65 -10.36
CA THR A 632 -13.18 23.05 -9.71
C THR A 632 -12.76 22.08 -8.61
N THR A 633 -11.73 21.29 -8.86
CA THR A 633 -11.18 20.33 -7.87
C THR A 633 -10.58 21.07 -6.68
N LEU A 634 -9.80 22.13 -6.93
CA LEU A 634 -9.21 22.98 -5.88
C LEU A 634 -10.30 23.60 -5.00
N LEU A 635 -11.33 24.21 -5.62
CA LEU A 635 -12.46 24.81 -4.90
C LEU A 635 -13.24 23.81 -4.05
N ALA A 636 -13.45 22.60 -4.56
CA ALA A 636 -14.13 21.52 -3.82
C ALA A 636 -13.29 21.11 -2.60
N GLY A 637 -11.98 20.95 -2.78
CA GLY A 637 -11.07 20.60 -1.68
C GLY A 637 -10.93 21.72 -0.64
N MET A 638 -10.99 23.00 -1.01
CA MET A 638 -11.01 24.11 -0.05
C MET A 638 -12.21 24.07 0.92
N THR A 639 -13.31 23.41 0.53
CA THR A 639 -14.48 23.21 1.41
C THR A 639 -14.53 21.85 2.10
N ASP A 640 -13.63 20.94 1.73
CA ASP A 640 -13.62 19.59 2.28
C ASP A 640 -12.97 19.62 3.69
N PRO A 641 -13.64 19.07 4.73
CA PRO A 641 -13.08 18.99 6.08
C PRO A 641 -11.69 18.36 6.17
N THR A 642 -11.32 17.53 5.18
CA THR A 642 -10.02 16.86 5.08
C THR A 642 -8.83 17.82 4.94
N TYR A 643 -9.05 19.01 4.35
CA TYR A 643 -8.01 20.03 4.16
C TYR A 643 -8.13 21.18 5.18
N LYS A 644 -8.90 20.98 6.25
CA LYS A 644 -9.02 21.96 7.33
C LYS A 644 -7.64 22.18 7.98
N GLY A 645 -7.22 23.43 8.07
CA GLY A 645 -5.87 23.79 8.55
C GLY A 645 -4.81 23.89 7.44
N THR A 646 -5.21 23.73 6.17
CA THR A 646 -4.37 24.09 5.00
C THR A 646 -4.71 25.49 4.50
N ILE A 647 -3.68 26.29 4.22
CA ILE A 647 -3.85 27.63 3.67
C ILE A 647 -3.41 27.64 2.21
N PHE A 648 -4.32 28.01 1.31
CA PHE A 648 -4.05 28.17 -0.12
C PHE A 648 -3.62 29.61 -0.42
N VAL A 649 -2.53 29.75 -1.14
CA VAL A 649 -1.99 31.02 -1.63
C VAL A 649 -1.90 30.94 -3.14
N VAL A 650 -2.64 31.79 -3.85
CA VAL A 650 -2.57 31.88 -5.31
C VAL A 650 -1.83 33.16 -5.71
N ALA A 651 -0.88 33.06 -6.62
CA ALA A 651 -0.02 34.16 -7.03
C ALA A 651 -0.07 34.39 -8.54
N GLY A 652 0.08 35.65 -8.96
CA GLY A 652 0.14 36.00 -10.38
C GLY A 652 0.15 37.50 -10.66
N TYR A 653 0.04 37.86 -11.93
CA TYR A 653 -0.03 39.26 -12.36
C TYR A 653 -1.37 39.89 -11.93
N PRO A 654 -1.39 41.16 -11.48
CA PRO A 654 -2.60 41.77 -10.94
C PRO A 654 -3.81 41.67 -11.87
N ARG A 655 -3.65 42.01 -13.16
CA ARG A 655 -4.74 41.98 -14.15
C ARG A 655 -5.27 40.57 -14.43
N ASP A 656 -4.38 39.58 -14.48
CA ASP A 656 -4.75 38.20 -14.80
C ASP A 656 -5.42 37.52 -13.60
N MET A 657 -4.95 37.82 -12.39
CA MET A 657 -5.57 37.37 -11.15
C MET A 657 -6.96 37.96 -10.96
N ASP A 658 -7.14 39.28 -11.19
CA ASP A 658 -8.45 39.91 -11.11
C ASP A 658 -9.43 39.27 -12.12
N GLN A 659 -8.98 39.04 -13.36
CA GLN A 659 -9.78 38.34 -14.38
C GLN A 659 -10.12 36.90 -13.98
N MET A 660 -9.16 36.16 -13.41
CA MET A 660 -9.40 34.78 -12.97
C MET A 660 -10.45 34.74 -11.85
N LEU A 661 -10.38 35.63 -10.87
CA LEU A 661 -11.29 35.66 -9.72
C LEU A 661 -12.69 36.13 -10.11
N ASP A 662 -12.83 37.04 -11.07
CA ASP A 662 -14.13 37.52 -11.55
C ASP A 662 -14.88 36.47 -12.40
N ARG A 663 -14.20 35.46 -12.95
CA ARG A 663 -14.84 34.35 -13.70
C ARG A 663 -15.73 33.47 -12.83
N ASN A 664 -15.54 33.43 -11.52
CA ASN A 664 -16.34 32.61 -10.62
C ASN A 664 -16.51 33.28 -9.26
N ALA A 665 -17.75 33.65 -8.91
CA ALA A 665 -18.09 34.23 -7.62
C ALA A 665 -17.66 33.33 -6.42
N GLY A 666 -17.58 32.02 -6.63
CA GLY A 666 -17.09 31.05 -5.64
C GLY A 666 -15.62 31.25 -5.26
N LEU A 667 -14.77 31.74 -6.18
CA LEU A 667 -13.36 32.08 -5.90
C LEU A 667 -13.27 33.33 -5.05
N LYS A 668 -13.95 34.40 -5.47
CA LYS A 668 -13.96 35.71 -4.79
C LYS A 668 -14.46 35.63 -3.34
N SER A 669 -15.35 34.67 -3.05
CA SER A 669 -15.85 34.43 -1.69
C SER A 669 -14.87 33.68 -0.77
N ARG A 670 -13.95 32.87 -1.31
CA ARG A 670 -13.04 32.00 -0.54
C ARG A 670 -11.65 32.61 -0.38
N PHE A 671 -11.21 33.39 -1.37
CA PHE A 671 -9.99 34.17 -1.33
C PHE A 671 -10.30 35.57 -0.80
N THR A 672 -10.21 35.73 0.52
CA THR A 672 -10.64 36.93 1.24
C THR A 672 -9.51 37.93 1.49
N HIS A 673 -8.26 37.51 1.34
CA HIS A 673 -7.09 38.34 1.63
C HIS A 673 -6.28 38.62 0.35
N PHE A 674 -6.20 39.88 -0.04
CA PHE A 674 -5.44 40.34 -1.19
C PHE A 674 -4.18 41.07 -0.72
N LEU A 675 -3.02 40.62 -1.17
CA LEU A 675 -1.73 41.26 -0.88
C LEU A 675 -1.09 41.71 -2.18
N ASP A 676 -0.82 43.01 -2.28
CA ASP A 676 -0.19 43.64 -3.44
C ASP A 676 1.32 43.75 -3.23
N PHE A 677 2.07 43.30 -4.23
CA PHE A 677 3.52 43.29 -4.27
C PHE A 677 3.97 44.29 -5.34
N PRO A 678 4.18 45.57 -4.99
CA PRO A 678 4.59 46.59 -5.94
C PRO A 678 5.98 46.31 -6.49
N ASP A 679 6.25 46.82 -7.70
CA ASP A 679 7.58 46.78 -8.28
C ASP A 679 8.57 47.57 -7.39
N TRP A 680 9.81 47.09 -7.35
CA TRP A 680 10.91 47.67 -6.60
C TRP A 680 11.37 48.97 -7.25
N ASP A 681 11.66 49.97 -6.42
CA ASP A 681 12.33 51.19 -6.88
C ASP A 681 13.86 51.06 -6.78
N GLY A 682 14.58 52.08 -7.26
CA GLY A 682 16.05 52.10 -7.20
C GLY A 682 16.61 52.03 -5.77
N ASP A 683 15.87 52.53 -4.77
CA ASP A 683 16.29 52.46 -3.37
C ASP A 683 16.10 51.04 -2.79
N ASP A 684 15.02 50.34 -3.15
CA ASP A 684 14.80 48.93 -2.83
C ASP A 684 15.91 48.04 -3.42
N CYS A 685 16.30 48.29 -4.68
CA CYS A 685 17.38 47.57 -5.35
C CYS A 685 18.73 47.73 -4.64
N ILE A 686 19.03 48.95 -4.17
CA ILE A 686 20.27 49.25 -3.45
C ILE A 686 20.30 48.59 -2.08
N ARG A 687 19.18 48.59 -1.35
CA ARG A 687 19.08 47.89 -0.07
C ARG A 687 19.29 46.39 -0.23
N PHE A 688 18.68 45.78 -1.25
CA PHE A 688 18.90 44.38 -1.57
C PHE A 688 20.37 44.09 -1.88
N LEU A 689 20.98 44.89 -2.76
CA LEU A 689 22.39 44.72 -3.11
C LEU A 689 23.31 44.84 -1.88
N ARG A 690 23.02 45.77 -0.96
CA ARG A 690 23.77 45.92 0.29
C ARG A 690 23.65 44.70 1.19
N ASN A 691 22.44 44.19 1.40
CA ASN A 691 22.23 42.99 2.23
C ASN A 691 22.98 41.78 1.67
N VAL A 692 22.95 41.59 0.34
CA VAL A 692 23.70 40.50 -0.31
C VAL A 692 25.21 40.67 -0.15
N LEU A 693 25.72 41.90 -0.29
CA LEU A 693 27.14 42.20 -0.08
C LEU A 693 27.58 41.95 1.37
N GLU A 694 26.76 42.33 2.35
CA GLU A 694 27.04 42.08 3.77
C GLU A 694 27.02 40.59 4.11
N GLN A 695 26.02 39.84 3.61
CA GLN A 695 25.94 38.37 3.80
C GLN A 695 27.12 37.64 3.16
N GLU A 696 27.54 38.04 1.95
CA GLU A 696 28.70 37.47 1.27
C GLU A 696 30.04 38.09 1.72
N SER A 697 30.04 38.94 2.76
CA SER A 697 31.24 39.57 3.36
C SER A 697 32.10 40.41 2.40
N PHE A 698 31.47 41.12 1.45
CA PHE A 698 32.14 42.05 0.55
C PHE A 698 32.16 43.48 1.09
N VAL A 699 33.25 44.20 0.83
CA VAL A 699 33.46 45.57 1.28
C VAL A 699 33.41 46.56 0.11
N VAL A 700 32.59 47.61 0.26
CA VAL A 700 32.51 48.73 -0.70
C VAL A 700 33.21 49.95 -0.09
N LYS A 701 34.42 50.26 -0.57
CA LYS A 701 35.23 51.38 -0.05
C LYS A 701 34.88 52.73 -0.70
N ASP A 702 34.38 52.72 -1.93
CA ASP A 702 34.02 53.94 -2.68
C ASP A 702 32.50 54.15 -2.69
N LEU A 703 32.04 55.25 -2.08
CA LEU A 703 30.61 55.59 -2.02
C LEU A 703 29.97 55.85 -3.40
N ARG A 704 30.78 56.18 -4.42
CA ARG A 704 30.29 56.37 -5.80
C ARG A 704 29.74 55.08 -6.40
N VAL A 705 30.12 53.92 -5.87
CA VAL A 705 29.59 52.60 -6.28
C VAL A 705 28.07 52.57 -6.12
N TRP A 706 27.55 53.07 -5.00
CA TRP A 706 26.13 53.09 -4.71
C TRP A 706 25.35 54.07 -5.61
N GLN A 707 25.95 55.20 -5.95
CA GLN A 707 25.37 56.16 -6.88
C GLN A 707 25.29 55.58 -8.31
N ALA A 708 26.36 54.92 -8.76
CA ALA A 708 26.39 54.26 -10.07
C ALA A 708 25.43 53.07 -10.13
N ALA A 709 25.35 52.28 -9.06
CA ALA A 709 24.39 51.19 -8.94
C ALA A 709 22.95 51.72 -9.00
N LYS A 710 22.63 52.78 -8.25
CA LYS A 710 21.27 53.34 -8.21
C LYS A 710 20.86 53.88 -9.57
N SER A 711 21.72 54.69 -10.19
CA SER A 711 21.46 55.23 -11.53
C SER A 711 21.28 54.14 -12.58
N GLY A 712 22.02 53.03 -12.46
CA GLY A 712 21.87 51.89 -13.35
C GLY A 712 20.59 51.09 -13.12
N PHE A 713 20.17 50.91 -11.87
CA PHE A 713 18.87 50.32 -11.56
C PHE A 713 17.71 51.20 -12.05
N ASP A 714 17.79 52.52 -11.84
CA ASP A 714 16.79 53.47 -12.37
C ASP A 714 16.69 53.38 -13.91
N GLU A 715 17.82 53.20 -14.61
CA GLU A 715 17.82 52.95 -16.06
C GLU A 715 17.18 51.59 -16.41
N LEU A 716 17.50 50.53 -15.66
CA LEU A 716 16.97 49.17 -15.89
C LEU A 716 15.47 49.06 -15.62
N ILE A 717 14.95 49.77 -14.61
CA ILE A 717 13.53 49.84 -14.26
C ILE A 717 12.71 50.46 -15.40
N ALA A 718 13.29 51.39 -16.16
CA ALA A 718 12.61 52.04 -17.29
C ALA A 718 12.41 51.13 -18.52
N TYR A 719 13.09 49.98 -18.61
CA TYR A 719 12.92 49.05 -19.73
C TYR A 719 11.72 48.12 -19.56
N ARG A 720 11.12 47.71 -20.68
CA ARG A 720 10.10 46.65 -20.68
C ARG A 720 10.73 45.33 -20.24
N GLY A 721 10.01 44.59 -19.39
CA GLY A 721 10.49 43.29 -18.88
C GLY A 721 11.36 43.38 -17.62
N TRP A 722 11.26 44.48 -16.85
CA TRP A 722 11.85 44.57 -15.52
C TRP A 722 11.40 43.41 -14.62
N GLY A 723 12.37 42.71 -14.04
CA GLY A 723 12.22 41.49 -13.25
C GLY A 723 12.47 41.66 -11.75
N ASN A 724 12.46 42.90 -11.24
CA ASN A 724 12.63 43.21 -9.81
C ASN A 724 13.87 42.52 -9.20
N GLY A 725 13.72 41.81 -8.08
CA GLY A 725 14.83 41.13 -7.40
C GLY A 725 15.57 40.11 -8.27
N ARG A 726 14.93 39.52 -9.31
CA ARG A 726 15.63 38.65 -10.27
C ARG A 726 16.66 39.43 -11.10
N ASP A 727 16.33 40.66 -11.48
CA ASP A 727 17.23 41.54 -12.23
C ASP A 727 18.35 42.07 -11.34
N VAL A 728 18.05 42.44 -10.10
CA VAL A 728 19.08 42.86 -9.13
C VAL A 728 20.06 41.72 -8.85
N ALA A 729 19.57 40.48 -8.70
CA ALA A 729 20.43 39.29 -8.55
C ALA A 729 21.27 39.03 -9.81
N LYS A 730 20.71 39.25 -11.02
CA LYS A 730 21.47 39.16 -12.27
C LYS A 730 22.58 40.21 -12.33
N VAL A 731 22.28 41.46 -11.95
CA VAL A 731 23.28 42.53 -11.84
C VAL A 731 24.37 42.16 -10.85
N TRP A 732 24.02 41.60 -9.68
CA TRP A 732 25.01 41.11 -8.72
C TRP A 732 25.92 40.02 -9.29
N LYS A 733 25.35 39.02 -9.98
CA LYS A 733 26.13 37.97 -10.65
C LYS A 733 27.13 38.56 -11.65
N GLU A 734 26.71 39.58 -12.39
CA GLU A 734 27.54 40.24 -13.39
C GLU A 734 28.64 41.07 -12.72
N ILE A 735 28.33 41.79 -11.64
CA ILE A 735 29.33 42.50 -10.81
C ILE A 735 30.41 41.51 -10.34
N LYS A 736 30.02 40.32 -9.87
CA LYS A 736 30.98 39.27 -9.50
C LYS A 736 31.84 38.83 -10.68
N GLY A 737 31.27 38.69 -11.86
CA GLY A 737 32.02 38.37 -13.09
C GLY A 737 33.10 39.42 -13.41
N PHE A 738 32.73 40.70 -13.38
CA PHE A 738 33.68 41.79 -13.61
C PHE A 738 34.77 41.85 -12.53
N ARG A 739 34.40 41.66 -11.26
CA ARG A 739 35.36 41.56 -10.16
C ARG A 739 36.34 40.41 -10.40
N SER A 740 35.87 39.21 -10.73
CA SER A 740 36.71 38.04 -10.98
C SER A 740 37.74 38.32 -12.07
N ASN A 741 37.33 38.95 -13.17
CA ASN A 741 38.23 39.33 -14.25
C ASN A 741 39.25 40.41 -13.85
N ARG A 742 38.91 41.26 -12.87
CA ARG A 742 39.84 42.27 -12.33
C ARG A 742 40.90 41.65 -11.43
N ILE A 743 40.53 40.68 -10.60
CA ILE A 743 41.41 40.14 -9.55
C ILE A 743 42.22 38.90 -9.97
N VAL A 744 41.89 38.27 -11.11
CA VAL A 744 42.56 37.02 -11.54
C VAL A 744 44.07 37.14 -11.69
N ASP A 745 44.57 38.32 -12.10
CA ASP A 745 45.99 38.61 -12.28
C ASP A 745 46.61 39.38 -11.10
N LEU A 746 45.88 39.52 -9.98
CA LEU A 746 46.29 40.27 -8.79
C LEU A 746 46.55 39.34 -7.59
N PRO A 747 47.40 39.75 -6.63
CA PRO A 747 47.55 39.01 -5.38
C PRO A 747 46.22 38.93 -4.60
N PRO A 748 46.01 37.87 -3.80
CA PRO A 748 44.76 37.68 -3.06
C PRO A 748 44.46 38.86 -2.15
N GLU A 749 43.25 39.41 -2.27
CA GLU A 749 42.77 40.49 -1.41
C GLU A 749 42.51 39.97 0.01
N GLU A 750 42.93 40.71 1.05
CA GLU A 750 42.63 40.38 2.46
C GLU A 750 41.13 40.49 2.78
N GLU A 751 40.43 41.42 2.11
CA GLU A 751 38.98 41.58 2.16
C GLU A 751 38.42 41.66 0.74
N PRO A 752 37.37 40.90 0.38
CA PRO A 752 36.79 40.95 -0.95
C PRO A 752 36.20 42.34 -1.27
N THR A 753 36.80 43.08 -2.21
CA THR A 753 36.34 44.44 -2.53
C THR A 753 35.54 44.54 -3.82
N ILE A 754 34.57 45.47 -3.86
CA ILE A 754 33.83 45.84 -5.08
C ILE A 754 34.21 47.26 -5.49
N HIS A 755 34.68 47.41 -6.72
CA HIS A 755 35.10 48.70 -7.27
C HIS A 755 34.03 49.30 -8.20
N LEU A 756 34.11 50.62 -8.40
CA LEU A 756 33.20 51.36 -9.28
C LEU A 756 33.20 50.83 -10.73
N ALA A 757 34.36 50.40 -11.23
CA ALA A 757 34.48 49.82 -12.57
C ALA A 757 33.71 48.51 -12.71
N ASP A 758 33.69 47.68 -11.67
CA ASP A 758 33.00 46.38 -11.66
C ASP A 758 31.48 46.59 -11.82
N VAL A 759 30.93 47.58 -11.11
CA VAL A 759 29.50 47.94 -11.16
C VAL A 759 29.11 48.63 -12.47
N ILE A 760 29.91 49.58 -12.94
CA ILE A 760 29.63 50.26 -14.21
C ILE A 760 29.70 49.28 -15.38
N GLY A 761 30.69 48.38 -15.38
CA GLY A 761 30.84 47.33 -16.39
C GLY A 761 29.63 46.41 -16.44
N ALA A 762 29.22 45.88 -15.29
CA ALA A 762 28.07 45.00 -15.14
C ALA A 762 26.76 45.64 -15.62
N ILE A 763 26.48 46.87 -15.18
CA ILE A 763 25.24 47.58 -15.55
C ILE A 763 25.25 47.90 -17.04
N LYS A 764 26.36 48.40 -17.59
CA LYS A 764 26.45 48.69 -19.03
C LYS A 764 26.24 47.43 -19.88
N GLN A 765 26.80 46.30 -19.46
CA GLN A 765 26.62 45.03 -20.16
C GLN A 765 25.13 44.66 -20.19
N ILE A 766 24.46 44.62 -19.03
CA ILE A 766 23.05 44.24 -18.92
C ILE A 766 22.12 45.23 -19.65
N VAL A 767 22.41 46.53 -19.58
CA VAL A 767 21.66 47.55 -20.31
C VAL A 767 21.85 47.39 -21.83
N THR A 768 23.06 47.08 -22.29
CA THR A 768 23.34 46.85 -23.72
C THR A 768 22.61 45.63 -24.23
N ASP A 769 22.61 44.54 -23.47
CA ASP A 769 21.89 43.31 -23.80
C ASP A 769 20.36 43.51 -23.88
N ARG A 770 19.81 44.53 -23.20
CA ARG A 770 18.39 44.90 -23.24
C ARG A 770 18.02 45.89 -24.36
N LYS A 771 19.00 46.59 -24.94
CA LYS A 771 18.74 47.50 -26.06
C LYS A 771 18.53 46.65 -27.34
N PRO A 772 17.42 46.81 -28.07
CA PRO A 772 17.30 46.19 -29.38
C PRO A 772 18.42 46.71 -30.29
N PRO A 773 18.99 45.89 -31.19
CA PRO A 773 20.07 46.33 -32.07
C PRO A 773 19.59 47.52 -32.91
N VAL A 774 20.34 48.63 -32.83
CA VAL A 774 20.04 49.86 -33.56
C VAL A 774 20.30 49.59 -35.06
N GLY A 775 19.23 49.36 -35.82
CA GLY A 775 19.29 49.42 -37.29
C GLY A 775 19.51 50.87 -37.77
N PRO A 776 20.16 51.09 -38.93
CA PRO A 776 20.46 52.44 -39.40
C PRO A 776 19.16 53.19 -39.72
N SER A 777 19.12 54.45 -39.30
CA SER A 777 18.04 55.42 -39.42
C SER A 777 17.28 55.39 -40.76
N GLY A 778 15.95 55.25 -40.69
CA GLY A 778 15.10 55.43 -41.86
C GLY A 778 13.60 55.25 -41.61
N ARG A 779 12.94 56.37 -41.29
CA ARG A 779 11.49 56.67 -41.30
C ARG A 779 10.69 56.40 -40.02
N ALA A 780 10.11 57.50 -39.53
CA ALA A 780 9.08 57.55 -38.51
C ALA A 780 7.89 56.66 -38.89
N PHE A 781 7.46 55.82 -37.95
CA PHE A 781 6.16 55.17 -38.00
C PHE A 781 5.26 55.85 -36.95
N ASP A 782 4.31 56.64 -37.43
CA ASP A 782 3.13 57.02 -36.65
C ASP A 782 2.29 55.78 -36.30
N PRO A 783 1.55 55.78 -35.18
CA PRO A 783 0.77 54.63 -34.76
C PRO A 783 -0.53 54.53 -35.58
N PRO A 784 -0.89 53.38 -36.18
CA PRO A 784 -2.21 53.27 -36.77
C PRO A 784 -3.24 52.99 -35.68
N ALA A 785 -4.22 53.88 -35.64
CA ALA A 785 -5.47 53.70 -34.94
C ALA A 785 -6.22 52.46 -35.45
N ASN A 786 -6.84 51.79 -34.49
CA ASN A 786 -7.85 50.76 -34.61
C ASN A 786 -8.85 50.97 -35.78
N LYS A 787 -8.89 50.04 -36.77
CA LYS A 787 -10.08 49.74 -37.58
C LYS A 787 -10.08 48.28 -38.06
N ASN A 788 -11.26 47.68 -37.90
CA ASN A 788 -11.74 46.35 -38.30
C ASN A 788 -11.39 45.85 -39.73
N LEU A 789 -11.51 44.51 -39.86
CA LEU A 789 -11.78 43.65 -41.04
C LEU A 789 -10.56 43.10 -41.83
N PRO A 790 -10.71 41.98 -42.56
CA PRO A 790 -11.32 40.68 -42.21
C PRO A 790 -10.41 39.47 -42.58
N MET A 791 -10.80 38.26 -42.15
CA MET A 791 -10.23 36.97 -42.59
C MET A 791 -10.28 36.82 -44.12
N GLN A 792 -9.13 36.54 -44.73
CA GLN A 792 -9.05 35.81 -46.00
C GLN A 792 -8.00 34.70 -45.89
N THR A 793 -8.48 33.49 -46.12
CA THR A 793 -7.78 32.23 -46.38
C THR A 793 -6.73 32.36 -47.48
N GLN A 794 -5.51 31.85 -47.24
CA GLN A 794 -4.62 31.41 -48.31
C GLN A 794 -3.92 30.09 -47.94
N GLU A 795 -3.87 29.24 -48.96
CA GLU A 795 -3.47 27.85 -49.00
C GLU A 795 -1.99 27.65 -48.66
N GLN A 796 -1.70 26.67 -47.80
CA GLN A 796 -0.34 26.20 -47.56
C GLN A 796 0.11 25.29 -48.71
N ARG A 797 1.06 25.78 -49.50
CA ARG A 797 1.98 24.95 -50.29
C ARG A 797 2.88 24.15 -49.34
N LYS A 798 2.97 22.84 -49.59
CA LYS A 798 3.96 21.95 -48.99
C LYS A 798 5.33 22.25 -49.58
N GLU A 799 6.30 22.59 -48.73
CA GLU A 799 7.72 22.40 -49.00
C GLU A 799 8.32 21.62 -47.82
N ASP A 800 8.89 20.46 -48.15
CA ASP A 800 9.60 19.60 -47.22
C ASP A 800 10.91 20.27 -46.79
N HIS A 801 11.07 20.51 -45.49
CA HIS A 801 12.37 20.79 -44.87
C HIS A 801 12.61 19.80 -43.74
N LYS A 802 13.54 18.87 -43.99
CA LYS A 802 14.22 18.06 -42.98
C LYS A 802 15.02 19.01 -42.08
N VAL A 803 14.70 19.04 -40.79
CA VAL A 803 15.55 19.67 -39.77
C VAL A 803 16.14 18.55 -38.91
N GLU A 804 17.45 18.39 -39.01
CA GLU A 804 18.26 17.63 -38.06
C GLU A 804 18.27 18.36 -36.72
N VAL A 805 17.78 17.70 -35.67
CA VAL A 805 17.87 18.19 -34.29
C VAL A 805 19.14 17.58 -33.67
N LYS A 806 20.15 18.42 -33.45
CA LYS A 806 21.25 18.13 -32.52
C LYS A 806 20.69 18.23 -31.10
N VAL A 807 20.79 17.14 -30.35
CA VAL A 807 20.54 17.12 -28.91
C VAL A 807 21.87 17.47 -28.23
N GLU A 808 21.93 18.63 -27.58
CA GLU A 808 22.97 18.93 -26.59
C GLU A 808 22.60 18.24 -25.27
N GLU A 809 23.48 17.39 -24.76
CA GLU A 809 23.39 16.78 -23.44
C GLU A 809 23.61 17.86 -22.38
N VAL A 810 22.62 18.04 -21.49
CA VAL A 810 22.74 18.87 -20.29
C VAL A 810 23.24 17.97 -19.17
N GLU A 811 24.50 18.12 -18.78
CA GLU A 811 25.06 17.52 -17.57
C GLU A 811 24.44 18.19 -16.32
N GLU A 812 23.52 17.49 -15.65
CA GLU A 812 23.11 17.82 -14.28
C GLU A 812 24.23 17.44 -13.30
N LYS A 813 24.92 18.44 -12.75
CA LYS A 813 25.80 18.27 -11.60
C LYS A 813 24.96 18.14 -10.33
N GLN A 814 24.92 16.93 -9.75
CA GLN A 814 24.46 16.70 -8.38
C GLN A 814 25.64 16.89 -7.42
N ASP A 815 25.58 17.97 -6.63
CA ASP A 815 26.41 18.12 -5.44
C ASP A 815 25.86 17.19 -4.34
N VAL A 816 26.66 16.18 -3.95
CA VAL A 816 26.38 15.28 -2.82
C VAL A 816 27.29 15.66 -1.66
N GLU A 817 26.69 16.08 -0.55
CA GLU A 817 27.35 16.24 0.75
C GLU A 817 27.99 14.91 1.18
N GLN A 818 29.30 14.93 1.42
CA GLN A 818 30.06 13.80 1.94
C GLN A 818 29.71 13.56 3.42
N ARG A 819 28.91 12.54 3.69
CA ARG A 819 28.94 11.81 4.96
C ARG A 819 29.78 10.55 4.76
N GLU A 820 30.87 10.43 5.52
CA GLU A 820 31.73 9.25 5.52
C GLU A 820 30.99 8.04 6.14
N GLU A 821 30.29 7.27 5.30
CA GLU A 821 29.91 5.90 5.63
C GLU A 821 31.02 4.94 5.17
N LYS A 822 31.61 4.20 6.11
CA LYS A 822 32.56 3.13 5.81
C LYS A 822 31.87 2.04 4.99
N GLN A 823 32.13 2.00 3.69
CA GLN A 823 31.70 0.91 2.81
C GLN A 823 32.37 -0.41 3.22
N HIS A 824 31.54 -1.39 3.58
CA HIS A 824 31.94 -2.78 3.64
C HIS A 824 31.98 -3.31 2.21
N ASP A 825 33.17 -3.67 1.72
CA ASP A 825 33.36 -4.38 0.46
C ASP A 825 32.54 -5.68 0.52
N GLY A 826 31.49 -5.79 -0.30
CA GLY A 826 30.57 -6.93 -0.39
C GLY A 826 31.14 -8.12 -1.16
N ARG A 827 32.47 -8.28 -1.16
CA ARG A 827 33.21 -9.35 -1.84
C ARG A 827 33.20 -10.64 -1.02
N ASP A 828 32.83 -11.74 -1.68
CA ASP A 828 32.91 -13.07 -1.10
C ASP A 828 34.38 -13.45 -0.80
N PRO A 829 34.68 -14.07 0.35
CA PRO A 829 36.03 -14.47 0.70
C PRO A 829 36.62 -15.45 -0.33
N GLY A 830 37.73 -15.08 -0.97
CA GLY A 830 38.49 -15.95 -1.90
C GLY A 830 38.43 -15.56 -3.38
N VAL A 831 37.67 -14.54 -3.76
CA VAL A 831 37.69 -13.96 -5.13
C VAL A 831 38.97 -13.13 -5.29
N SER A 832 39.70 -13.20 -6.42
CA SER A 832 40.90 -12.39 -6.67
C SER A 832 40.55 -10.95 -7.10
N ASP A 833 41.49 -10.00 -6.98
CA ASP A 833 41.23 -8.59 -7.36
C ASP A 833 40.93 -8.45 -8.86
N HIS A 834 41.52 -9.33 -9.66
CA HIS A 834 41.31 -9.40 -11.10
C HIS A 834 39.90 -9.89 -11.44
N ASP A 835 39.46 -10.99 -10.80
CA ASP A 835 38.12 -11.54 -11.01
C ASP A 835 37.04 -10.57 -10.52
N TRP A 836 37.30 -9.85 -9.42
CA TRP A 836 36.38 -8.85 -8.90
C TRP A 836 36.21 -7.67 -9.87
N ALA A 837 37.31 -7.17 -10.44
CA ALA A 837 37.27 -6.11 -11.43
C ALA A 837 36.56 -6.55 -12.72
N GLU A 838 36.80 -7.77 -13.20
CA GLU A 838 36.07 -8.32 -14.35
C GLU A 838 34.57 -8.45 -14.07
N LEU A 839 34.18 -8.84 -12.85
CA LEU A 839 32.80 -9.02 -12.47
C LEU A 839 32.07 -7.68 -12.29
N GLU A 840 32.75 -6.62 -11.83
CA GLU A 840 32.21 -5.27 -11.82
C GLU A 840 32.02 -4.70 -13.23
N ILE A 841 32.98 -4.93 -14.12
CA ILE A 841 32.86 -4.55 -15.54
C ILE A 841 31.67 -5.29 -16.17
N ALA A 842 31.56 -6.60 -15.96
CA ALA A 842 30.45 -7.40 -16.47
C ALA A 842 29.09 -6.98 -15.89
N LYS A 843 29.02 -6.61 -14.61
CA LYS A 843 27.81 -6.04 -13.98
C LYS A 843 27.41 -4.72 -14.62
N LYS A 844 28.37 -3.84 -14.87
CA LYS A 844 28.14 -2.54 -15.52
C LYS A 844 27.66 -2.72 -16.95
N GLU A 845 28.32 -3.58 -17.74
CA GLU A 845 27.90 -3.93 -19.10
C GLU A 845 26.50 -4.58 -19.14
N HIS A 846 26.18 -5.42 -18.15
CA HIS A 846 24.85 -6.03 -18.03
C HIS A 846 23.76 -5.01 -17.69
N ALA A 847 24.06 -4.07 -16.79
CA ALA A 847 23.16 -2.97 -16.44
C ALA A 847 22.88 -2.06 -17.65
N GLU A 848 23.92 -1.65 -18.38
CA GLU A 848 23.80 -0.87 -19.61
C GLU A 848 23.01 -1.62 -20.70
N ARG A 849 23.21 -2.94 -20.82
CA ARG A 849 22.43 -3.79 -21.74
C ARG A 849 20.96 -3.86 -21.36
N LEU A 850 20.64 -3.94 -20.06
CA LEU A 850 19.27 -3.94 -19.54
C LEU A 850 18.56 -2.61 -19.79
N GLU A 851 19.25 -1.48 -19.59
CA GLU A 851 18.70 -0.15 -19.91
C GLU A 851 18.43 0.01 -21.40
N ARG A 852 19.35 -0.44 -22.27
CA ARG A 852 19.14 -0.43 -23.72
C ARG A 852 17.90 -1.23 -24.13
N LEU A 853 17.73 -2.45 -23.59
CA LEU A 853 16.56 -3.28 -23.87
C LEU A 853 15.24 -2.67 -23.34
N LYS A 854 15.28 -1.99 -22.18
CA LYS A 854 14.12 -1.25 -21.66
C LYS A 854 13.73 -0.10 -22.59
N LYS A 855 14.72 0.66 -23.10
CA LYS A 855 14.50 1.77 -24.02
C LYS A 855 13.94 1.28 -25.37
N GLU A 856 14.53 0.22 -25.93
CA GLU A 856 14.04 -0.41 -27.18
C GLU A 856 12.60 -0.94 -27.03
N ARG A 857 12.25 -1.52 -25.88
CA ARG A 857 10.89 -1.98 -25.61
C ARG A 857 9.90 -0.82 -25.51
N LEU A 858 10.27 0.25 -24.79
CA LEU A 858 9.43 1.45 -24.66
C LEU A 858 9.18 2.09 -26.03
N ASP A 859 10.22 2.18 -26.87
CA ASP A 859 10.12 2.70 -28.22
C ASP A 859 9.25 1.80 -29.12
N ALA A 860 9.34 0.48 -28.98
CA ALA A 860 8.48 -0.47 -29.70
C ALA A 860 7.01 -0.36 -29.28
N GLU A 861 6.73 -0.26 -27.98
CA GLU A 861 5.37 -0.05 -27.44
C GLU A 861 4.80 1.29 -27.93
N LEU A 862 5.59 2.36 -27.95
CA LEU A 862 5.20 3.66 -28.48
C LEU A 862 4.89 3.62 -29.98
N GLN A 863 5.69 2.91 -30.77
CA GLN A 863 5.44 2.73 -32.21
C GLN A 863 4.19 1.90 -32.50
N GLU A 864 3.91 0.88 -31.69
CA GLU A 864 2.70 0.06 -31.84
C GLU A 864 1.44 0.85 -31.49
N GLU A 865 1.49 1.67 -30.43
CA GLU A 865 0.41 2.58 -30.02
C GLU A 865 0.15 3.64 -31.12
N LEU A 866 1.21 4.25 -31.68
CA LEU A 866 1.10 5.20 -32.80
C LEU A 866 0.45 4.55 -34.03
N LYS A 867 0.83 3.33 -34.39
CA LYS A 867 0.21 2.57 -35.50
C LYS A 867 -1.26 2.28 -35.21
N ARG A 868 -1.62 1.95 -33.96
CA ARG A 868 -3.00 1.69 -33.56
C ARG A 868 -3.85 2.96 -33.62
N GLN A 869 -3.32 4.08 -33.16
CA GLN A 869 -3.99 5.38 -33.24
C GLN A 869 -4.18 5.85 -34.68
N GLN A 870 -3.17 5.69 -35.54
CA GLN A 870 -3.28 6.01 -36.96
C GLN A 870 -4.34 5.17 -37.66
N LYS A 871 -4.35 3.84 -37.43
CA LYS A 871 -5.41 2.95 -37.96
C LYS A 871 -6.80 3.34 -37.47
N MET A 872 -6.93 3.73 -36.19
CA MET A 872 -8.21 4.18 -35.64
C MET A 872 -8.67 5.50 -36.28
N GLN A 873 -7.78 6.47 -36.45
CA GLN A 873 -8.07 7.74 -37.13
C GLN A 873 -8.50 7.53 -38.58
N GLU A 874 -7.81 6.64 -39.30
CA GLU A 874 -8.13 6.30 -40.69
C GLU A 874 -9.50 5.64 -40.81
N ARG A 875 -9.82 4.71 -39.91
CA ARG A 875 -11.14 4.06 -39.84
C ARG A 875 -12.27 5.03 -39.48
N LEU A 876 -12.03 5.94 -38.54
CA LEU A 876 -12.99 6.99 -38.20
C LEU A 876 -13.25 7.92 -39.38
N ARG A 877 -12.22 8.25 -40.17
CA ARG A 877 -12.37 9.01 -41.42
C ARG A 877 -13.18 8.27 -42.48
N GLN A 878 -13.09 6.94 -42.55
CA GLN A 878 -13.90 6.12 -43.46
C GLN A 878 -15.37 6.07 -43.04
N LEU A 879 -15.65 5.98 -41.73
CA LEU A 879 -17.00 5.95 -41.18
C LEU A 879 -17.71 7.30 -41.30
N MET A 880 -16.98 8.39 -41.00
CA MET A 880 -17.50 9.74 -41.09
C MET A 880 -16.33 10.68 -41.42
N ASN A 881 -16.30 11.19 -42.65
CA ASN A 881 -15.24 12.09 -43.05
C ASN A 881 -15.53 13.50 -42.51
N CYS A 882 -14.62 14.07 -41.72
CA CYS A 882 -14.72 15.48 -41.32
C CYS A 882 -14.20 16.34 -42.49
N PRO A 883 -15.05 17.16 -43.15
CA PRO A 883 -14.63 17.92 -44.34
C PRO A 883 -13.48 18.92 -44.05
N ALA A 884 -13.35 19.35 -42.80
CA ALA A 884 -12.30 20.26 -42.33
C ALA A 884 -11.00 19.54 -41.88
N GLY A 885 -10.93 18.21 -42.00
CA GLY A 885 -9.72 17.43 -41.74
C GLY A 885 -9.34 17.25 -40.26
N PHE A 886 -10.20 17.65 -39.31
CA PHE A 886 -9.91 17.54 -37.88
C PHE A 886 -9.67 16.10 -37.43
N GLN A 887 -8.73 15.93 -36.50
CA GLN A 887 -8.50 14.65 -35.82
C GLN A 887 -9.71 14.28 -34.96
N TRP A 888 -9.93 12.98 -34.80
CA TRP A 888 -10.97 12.43 -33.95
C TRP A 888 -10.46 12.18 -32.53
N PHE A 889 -11.21 12.57 -31.52
CA PHE A 889 -10.86 12.43 -30.11
C PHE A 889 -11.91 11.58 -29.42
N GLN A 890 -11.48 10.67 -28.56
CA GLN A 890 -12.41 9.84 -27.79
C GLN A 890 -13.09 10.72 -26.73
N THR A 891 -14.42 10.74 -26.72
CA THR A 891 -15.22 11.55 -25.79
C THR A 891 -16.45 10.76 -25.37
N GLY A 892 -16.53 10.40 -24.08
CA GLY A 892 -17.62 9.57 -23.55
C GLY A 892 -17.71 8.21 -24.27
N GLY A 893 -18.92 7.72 -24.51
CA GLY A 893 -19.18 6.46 -25.22
C GLY A 893 -18.97 6.52 -26.74
N GLY A 894 -18.01 7.30 -27.24
CA GLY A 894 -17.76 7.47 -28.68
C GLY A 894 -16.57 8.39 -29.01
N TRP A 895 -16.50 8.86 -30.25
CA TRP A 895 -15.44 9.68 -30.82
C TRP A 895 -16.02 10.95 -31.44
N ARG A 896 -15.41 12.11 -31.17
CA ARG A 896 -15.82 13.42 -31.69
C ARG A 896 -14.68 14.06 -32.47
N CYS A 897 -14.95 14.73 -33.59
CA CYS A 897 -13.91 15.47 -34.29
C CYS A 897 -13.44 16.70 -33.49
N GLY A 898 -12.20 17.16 -33.67
CA GLY A 898 -11.62 18.32 -32.98
C GLY A 898 -12.37 19.64 -33.18
N GLY A 899 -13.10 19.76 -34.30
CA GLY A 899 -14.02 20.88 -34.55
C GLY A 899 -15.40 20.74 -33.87
N GLY A 900 -15.61 19.69 -33.07
CA GLY A 900 -16.81 19.47 -32.26
C GLY A 900 -18.08 19.08 -33.01
N SER A 901 -18.09 19.16 -34.34
CA SER A 901 -19.29 19.08 -35.20
C SER A 901 -19.72 17.68 -35.61
N HIS A 902 -18.86 16.66 -35.45
CA HIS A 902 -19.14 15.28 -35.87
C HIS A 902 -18.87 14.30 -34.72
N TYR A 903 -19.72 13.28 -34.56
CA TYR A 903 -19.65 12.30 -33.48
C TYR A 903 -19.99 10.88 -33.97
N VAL A 904 -19.22 9.89 -33.54
CA VAL A 904 -19.40 8.46 -33.83
C VAL A 904 -19.47 7.70 -32.50
N SER A 905 -20.57 7.04 -32.17
CA SER A 905 -20.66 6.27 -30.92
C SER A 905 -19.87 4.95 -30.98
N ASN A 906 -19.52 4.41 -29.81
CA ASN A 906 -18.89 3.10 -29.67
C ASN A 906 -19.79 1.99 -30.26
N ASP A 907 -21.11 2.08 -30.10
CA ASP A 907 -22.05 1.12 -30.70
C ASP A 907 -22.00 1.12 -32.24
N VAL A 908 -21.83 2.29 -32.87
CA VAL A 908 -21.74 2.42 -34.33
C VAL A 908 -20.42 1.86 -34.84
N LEU A 909 -19.34 2.12 -34.08
CA LEU A 909 -18.03 1.52 -34.28
C LEU A 909 -18.09 0.00 -34.17
N GLU A 910 -18.58 -0.55 -33.06
CA GLU A 910 -18.72 -1.99 -32.82
C GLU A 910 -19.58 -2.70 -33.87
N LYS A 911 -20.70 -2.08 -34.30
CA LYS A 911 -21.55 -2.63 -35.37
C LYS A 911 -20.87 -2.68 -36.73
N HIS A 912 -19.96 -1.74 -37.03
CA HIS A 912 -19.15 -1.80 -38.25
C HIS A 912 -17.93 -2.73 -38.11
N PHE A 913 -17.46 -2.99 -36.89
CA PHE A 913 -16.31 -3.86 -36.62
C PHE A 913 -16.62 -5.36 -36.69
N MET A 914 -17.88 -5.80 -36.49
CA MET A 914 -18.27 -7.22 -36.60
C MET A 914 -18.39 -7.78 -38.03
N ARG A 915 -18.01 -7.02 -39.07
CA ARG A 915 -17.96 -7.54 -40.45
C ARG A 915 -16.58 -8.00 -40.92
N ASP A 916 -15.50 -7.69 -40.19
CA ASP A 916 -14.12 -8.02 -40.57
C ASP A 916 -13.35 -8.76 -39.44
N VAL A 917 -14.00 -9.71 -38.76
CA VAL A 917 -13.35 -10.71 -37.87
C VAL A 917 -13.54 -12.10 -38.44
#